data_AF-A0A3L7NJ53-F1
#
_entry.id   AF-A0A3L7NJ53-F1
#
_cell.length_a   1.000
_cell.length_b   1.000
_cell.length_c   1.000
_cell.angle_alpha   90.00
_cell.angle_beta   90.00
_cell.angle_gamma   90.00
#
_symmetry.space_group_name_H-M   'P 1'
#
loop_
_entity.id
_entity.type
_entity.pdbx_description
1 polymer ?
#
loop_
_entity_poly.entity_id
_entity_poly.type
_entity_poly.pdbx_seq_one_letter_code
_entity_poly.pdbx_strand_id
1 'polypeptide(L)'
;MVFFVSRVHRCAAGLLASFLICSITLQSAAVETFSDALTRYHDWKHSGSMWLLTTPEGANLLQTDPIKDFPLLLRLHSDFFDFNQAKSHGEDFRVSASTGEPLAYHIDMWDALQGTANIWVRIPNIEENSRQHIHLHWGKADAISESDSRAVFNESNGYLSVWHMNDPVTDDVQTLASIDTGTTPTHGIIGAARHFANQKGIFCGDMITNYPTGSHSHSTETWFRAEKSNGRVIAWGNEHAQGKVVMHCVSPPHVTMDCYFSGANVTGRSKLSLSQWVHVVHTYEQGESRLYVNGVLDGITKTQSAPLALKSPSRLFLGGWYHHYDFVGDLDEVRVSQVVRSPEWIKLQYANQQPHQTLVGPIVQPGDEFSVSQTQIAILEGRSVTIPAKAGGAQMIQWIEKRDGHESIVATDRFSFTFDAGRVLGNQSATLTVKAIYANEMKSHDIAITIRDDIPEPVFTLAAPENWNGRETIEVVPQFKNLAAMQEKGEGQINVSWTVDNVAVMHRIDAGRLVLTRAQGSGSLRVTASIDNGGAKVIESITITVKEPPPSEDIWVSRPLSETEQPQDNQFIARDEPGRGGVAFGSLVYAGSLTDVADSVFVRVFADDQLFATQTATLNADKKYSLSVKLHVGLITYRTEFGSKTGEEETLLHSASNIVCGDAYLIIGQSNAVATDFGVENPLMASHWVRTFGSTASDPDGSRLMLWGNAEARSAGGKSEIGFWGMELARRLVESEKIPICLINGAVGGTRIDQHQRNNANPTDVGTIYGRQLWRTQQAKLTHGIRAVLWHQGENDQGADGPTGGYGYETYRQFFVDLAASWKEDYPNIQHYYAFQIWPKSCSMGINGSDNHLREVQRTLPKLFSNLSVMSTLGIKPPGGCHFPAKGYAEFARLLHPMMQQHLYHRHLDGSFDPPNLKGASFTSSQRDELILEFSNHVEWKDSLVNQFHLDGPAMQVVTGSAKGNHVTLKLKESTTSKTITYLDSANWNPDNLLYGENGLAALTFCDVPIQENK
;
A
#
# COMPACT_ATOMS: atom_id res chain seq x y z
N MET A 1 -78.18 -6.33 15.31
CA MET A 1 -79.64 -6.48 15.22
C MET A 1 -80.24 -5.09 15.35
N VAL A 2 -80.70 -4.51 14.22
CA VAL A 2 -81.67 -3.41 13.95
C VAL A 2 -81.81 -2.23 14.94
N PHE A 3 -82.00 -0.94 14.62
CA PHE A 3 -82.54 -0.12 13.51
C PHE A 3 -81.95 1.33 13.67
N PHE A 4 -82.02 2.34 12.79
CA PHE A 4 -83.19 2.99 12.17
C PHE A 4 -82.74 4.04 11.10
N VAL A 5 -83.59 4.30 10.10
CA VAL A 5 -83.30 5.09 8.88
C VAL A 5 -84.37 6.18 8.63
N SER A 6 -83.89 7.38 8.25
CA SER A 6 -84.49 8.42 7.36
C SER A 6 -85.67 9.29 7.85
N ARG A 7 -85.97 10.50 7.33
CA ARG A 7 -85.58 11.25 6.09
C ARG A 7 -86.03 12.72 6.25
N VAL A 8 -85.17 13.73 6.06
CA VAL A 8 -85.06 14.73 4.96
C VAL A 8 -86.37 15.29 4.36
N HIS A 9 -86.59 16.63 4.41
CA HIS A 9 -86.76 17.57 3.27
C HIS A 9 -87.26 18.98 3.72
N ARG A 10 -86.40 20.02 3.60
CA ARG A 10 -86.68 21.41 3.14
C ARG A 10 -85.60 22.38 3.66
N CYS A 11 -84.70 22.82 2.78
CA CYS A 11 -84.13 24.18 2.70
C CYS A 11 -83.15 24.25 1.52
N ALA A 12 -83.69 24.44 0.31
CA ALA A 12 -82.95 24.71 -0.91
C ALA A 12 -83.43 26.04 -1.47
N ALA A 13 -82.68 27.12 -1.20
CA ALA A 13 -82.81 28.41 -1.92
C ALA A 13 -81.63 29.38 -1.66
N GLY A 14 -80.84 29.21 -0.59
CA GLY A 14 -79.76 30.16 -0.23
C GLY A 14 -78.34 29.80 -0.65
N LEU A 15 -78.06 28.58 -1.15
CA LEU A 15 -76.70 28.07 -1.36
C LEU A 15 -76.17 28.10 -2.80
N LEU A 16 -76.99 28.50 -3.78
CA LEU A 16 -76.59 28.49 -5.19
C LEU A 16 -75.92 29.80 -5.68
N ALA A 17 -76.01 30.90 -4.92
CA ALA A 17 -75.37 32.17 -5.30
C ALA A 17 -73.89 32.26 -4.87
N SER A 18 -73.47 31.60 -3.79
CA SER A 18 -72.08 31.65 -3.31
C SER A 18 -71.14 30.64 -4.00
N PHE A 19 -71.67 29.60 -4.64
CA PHE A 19 -70.84 28.63 -5.37
C PHE A 19 -70.48 29.09 -6.79
N LEU A 20 -71.32 29.90 -7.44
CA LEU A 20 -71.05 30.36 -8.81
C LEU A 20 -70.00 31.48 -8.88
N ILE A 21 -69.86 32.31 -7.83
CA ILE A 21 -68.88 33.40 -7.77
C ILE A 21 -67.48 32.89 -7.36
N CYS A 22 -67.41 31.79 -6.59
CA CYS A 22 -66.14 31.16 -6.20
C CYS A 22 -65.54 30.32 -7.36
N SER A 23 -66.37 29.65 -8.18
CA SER A 23 -65.87 28.90 -9.33
C SER A 23 -65.37 29.77 -10.49
N ILE A 24 -65.90 31.00 -10.66
CA ILE A 24 -65.45 31.91 -11.75
C ILE A 24 -64.16 32.66 -11.37
N THR A 25 -63.85 32.82 -10.07
CA THR A 25 -62.59 33.42 -9.58
C THR A 25 -61.44 32.42 -9.50
N LEU A 26 -61.72 31.14 -9.22
CA LEU A 26 -60.70 30.06 -9.26
C LEU A 26 -60.29 29.67 -10.69
N GLN A 27 -61.20 29.81 -11.67
CA GLN A 27 -60.92 29.46 -13.06
C GLN A 27 -60.25 30.60 -13.85
N SER A 28 -60.35 31.86 -13.40
CA SER A 28 -59.56 32.98 -13.94
C SER A 28 -58.13 32.99 -13.39
N ALA A 29 -57.94 32.73 -12.09
CA ALA A 29 -56.60 32.64 -11.49
C ALA A 29 -55.77 31.45 -12.03
N ALA A 30 -56.40 30.31 -12.35
CA ALA A 30 -55.73 29.15 -12.93
C ALA A 30 -55.43 29.29 -14.45
N VAL A 31 -56.16 30.16 -15.16
CA VAL A 31 -55.91 30.45 -16.58
C VAL A 31 -54.88 31.59 -16.74
N GLU A 32 -54.84 32.55 -15.80
CA GLU A 32 -53.78 33.57 -15.74
C GLU A 32 -52.40 32.97 -15.39
N THR A 33 -52.30 31.99 -14.47
CA THR A 33 -51.01 31.37 -14.12
C THR A 33 -50.43 30.47 -15.22
N PHE A 34 -51.27 29.75 -15.98
CA PHE A 34 -50.81 28.98 -17.15
C PHE A 34 -50.38 29.89 -18.33
N SER A 35 -50.98 31.08 -18.45
CA SER A 35 -50.61 32.09 -19.47
C SER A 35 -49.28 32.81 -19.15
N ASP A 36 -48.99 33.08 -17.88
CA ASP A 36 -47.75 33.75 -17.44
C ASP A 36 -46.51 32.82 -17.53
N ALA A 37 -46.67 31.51 -17.31
CA ALA A 37 -45.56 30.55 -17.40
C ALA A 37 -45.02 30.39 -18.85
N LEU A 38 -45.90 30.49 -19.85
CA LEU A 38 -45.55 30.41 -21.28
C LEU A 38 -44.96 31.72 -21.85
N THR A 39 -45.19 32.86 -21.20
CA THR A 39 -44.65 34.17 -21.66
C THR A 39 -43.28 34.50 -21.05
N ARG A 40 -42.91 33.90 -19.90
CA ARG A 40 -41.66 34.19 -19.17
C ARG A 40 -40.39 33.98 -19.98
N TYR A 41 -40.35 32.97 -20.85
CA TYR A 41 -39.17 32.64 -21.66
C TYR A 41 -39.30 33.04 -23.15
N HIS A 42 -40.32 33.82 -23.52
CA HIS A 42 -40.58 34.12 -24.95
C HIS A 42 -39.45 34.93 -25.63
N ASP A 43 -38.68 35.70 -24.87
CA ASP A 43 -37.55 36.51 -25.36
C ASP A 43 -36.26 35.68 -25.55
N TRP A 44 -36.26 34.41 -25.15
CA TRP A 44 -35.11 33.52 -25.29
C TRP A 44 -35.09 32.93 -26.71
N LYS A 45 -33.98 33.10 -27.42
CA LYS A 45 -33.87 32.74 -28.85
C LYS A 45 -33.90 31.24 -29.10
N HIS A 46 -33.46 30.46 -28.12
CA HIS A 46 -33.28 29.03 -28.24
C HIS A 46 -33.84 28.33 -27.01
N SER A 47 -34.44 27.16 -27.25
CA SER A 47 -34.96 26.30 -26.21
C SER A 47 -34.86 24.84 -26.62
N GLY A 48 -34.76 23.94 -25.65
CA GLY A 48 -34.71 22.50 -25.89
C GLY A 48 -35.21 21.71 -24.69
N SER A 49 -35.58 20.45 -24.90
CA SER A 49 -36.02 19.57 -23.82
C SER A 49 -35.01 18.46 -23.58
N MET A 50 -34.68 18.19 -22.32
CA MET A 50 -33.93 17.01 -21.89
C MET A 50 -34.84 16.11 -21.07
N TRP A 51 -34.74 14.80 -21.28
CA TRP A 51 -35.59 13.81 -20.63
C TRP A 51 -34.87 13.11 -19.49
N LEU A 52 -35.63 12.81 -18.44
CA LEU A 52 -35.27 12.05 -17.26
C LEU A 52 -35.95 10.70 -17.35
N LEU A 53 -35.15 9.64 -17.46
CA LEU A 53 -35.60 8.27 -17.67
C LEU A 53 -35.33 7.44 -16.42
N THR A 54 -36.37 7.26 -15.62
CA THR A 54 -36.34 6.33 -14.46
C THR A 54 -36.93 4.97 -14.79
N THR A 55 -37.35 4.74 -16.04
CA THR A 55 -37.81 3.45 -16.58
C THR A 55 -36.67 2.41 -16.64
N PRO A 56 -36.96 1.12 -16.90
CA PRO A 56 -35.95 0.07 -17.02
C PRO A 56 -34.89 0.33 -18.10
N GLU A 57 -35.21 1.13 -19.12
CA GLU A 57 -34.26 1.52 -20.17
C GLU A 57 -33.25 2.60 -19.72
N GLY A 58 -33.56 3.31 -18.63
CA GLY A 58 -32.73 4.37 -18.05
C GLY A 58 -32.12 3.98 -16.70
N ALA A 59 -32.33 4.81 -15.67
CA ALA A 59 -31.78 4.59 -14.32
C ALA A 59 -32.49 3.47 -13.53
N ASN A 60 -33.63 2.96 -14.03
CA ASN A 60 -34.41 1.86 -13.46
C ASN A 60 -34.73 2.01 -11.96
N LEU A 61 -35.63 2.94 -11.64
CA LEU A 61 -36.13 3.19 -10.28
C LEU A 61 -37.46 2.42 -10.08
N LEU A 62 -37.50 1.47 -9.14
CA LEU A 62 -38.57 0.46 -9.02
C LEU A 62 -39.56 0.64 -7.84
N GLN A 63 -39.38 1.65 -6.98
CA GLN A 63 -40.24 1.89 -5.81
C GLN A 63 -41.21 3.06 -6.02
N THR A 64 -42.30 3.09 -5.25
CA THR A 64 -43.54 3.88 -5.49
C THR A 64 -43.58 5.31 -4.95
N ASP A 65 -42.49 5.81 -4.34
CA ASP A 65 -42.46 7.17 -3.79
C ASP A 65 -41.50 8.07 -4.60
N PRO A 66 -41.95 9.27 -5.03
CA PRO A 66 -41.10 10.18 -5.80
C PRO A 66 -39.95 10.73 -4.96
N ILE A 67 -38.79 10.88 -5.59
CA ILE A 67 -37.60 11.49 -4.96
C ILE A 67 -37.75 13.01 -5.03
N LYS A 68 -37.74 13.68 -3.87
CA LYS A 68 -37.98 15.13 -3.77
C LYS A 68 -36.70 15.94 -3.70
N ASP A 69 -36.70 17.14 -4.29
CA ASP A 69 -35.62 18.13 -4.20
C ASP A 69 -34.21 17.60 -4.55
N PHE A 70 -34.13 16.71 -5.54
CA PHE A 70 -32.90 16.04 -5.98
C PHE A 70 -31.99 16.98 -6.78
N PRO A 71 -30.71 17.13 -6.42
CA PRO A 71 -29.72 17.80 -7.27
C PRO A 71 -29.33 16.88 -8.43
N LEU A 72 -29.93 17.14 -9.58
CA LEU A 72 -29.69 16.43 -10.82
C LEU A 72 -28.50 17.04 -11.56
N LEU A 73 -27.53 16.21 -11.94
CA LEU A 73 -26.45 16.61 -12.83
C LEU A 73 -26.89 16.54 -14.30
N LEU A 74 -26.79 17.66 -15.00
CA LEU A 74 -26.89 17.78 -16.44
C LEU A 74 -25.48 17.90 -17.04
N ARG A 75 -25.23 17.18 -18.13
CA ARG A 75 -24.03 17.31 -18.95
C ARG A 75 -24.42 17.80 -20.33
N LEU A 76 -23.94 18.97 -20.72
CA LEU A 76 -24.11 19.48 -22.08
C LEU A 76 -22.90 19.10 -22.92
N HIS A 77 -23.16 18.75 -24.19
CA HIS A 77 -22.12 18.43 -25.16
C HIS A 77 -22.42 19.14 -26.50
N SER A 78 -21.36 19.52 -27.23
CA SER A 78 -21.44 20.13 -28.56
C SER A 78 -22.14 19.28 -29.63
N ASP A 79 -22.47 18.02 -29.33
CA ASP A 79 -23.22 17.14 -30.23
C ASP A 79 -24.69 17.58 -30.34
N PHE A 80 -25.22 18.24 -29.29
CA PHE A 80 -26.62 18.65 -29.20
C PHE A 80 -26.85 20.05 -28.62
N PHE A 81 -25.80 20.73 -28.16
CA PHE A 81 -25.85 22.12 -27.68
C PHE A 81 -24.79 22.97 -28.37
N ASP A 82 -25.20 24.02 -29.08
CA ASP A 82 -24.26 24.95 -29.74
C ASP A 82 -23.84 26.04 -28.76
N PHE A 83 -22.63 25.91 -28.21
CA PHE A 83 -22.08 26.86 -27.23
C PHE A 83 -21.89 28.28 -27.77
N ASN A 84 -21.89 28.49 -29.10
CA ASN A 84 -21.83 29.84 -29.67
C ASN A 84 -23.15 30.61 -29.56
N GLN A 85 -24.24 29.91 -29.24
CA GLN A 85 -25.57 30.50 -29.05
C GLN A 85 -25.79 31.02 -27.63
N ALA A 86 -24.92 30.69 -26.69
CA ALA A 86 -24.92 31.16 -25.32
C ALA A 86 -23.70 32.05 -25.05
N LYS A 87 -23.73 32.76 -23.92
CA LYS A 87 -22.60 33.55 -23.43
C LYS A 87 -21.47 32.63 -22.94
N SER A 88 -20.26 33.17 -22.87
CA SER A 88 -19.02 32.39 -22.69
C SER A 88 -18.94 31.60 -21.40
N HIS A 89 -19.76 31.93 -20.40
CA HIS A 89 -19.86 31.20 -19.12
C HIS A 89 -21.31 30.76 -18.81
N GLY A 90 -22.18 30.70 -19.81
CA GLY A 90 -23.58 30.27 -19.65
C GLY A 90 -24.46 31.26 -18.86
N GLU A 91 -24.11 32.55 -18.82
CA GLU A 91 -24.87 33.54 -18.03
C GLU A 91 -26.32 33.70 -18.49
N ASP A 92 -26.55 33.47 -19.78
CA ASP A 92 -27.86 33.37 -20.41
C ASP A 92 -28.26 31.90 -20.60
N PHE A 93 -28.17 31.10 -19.54
CA PHE A 93 -28.75 29.76 -19.48
C PHE A 93 -29.87 29.72 -18.43
N ARG A 94 -30.98 29.04 -18.70
CA ARG A 94 -32.06 28.80 -17.71
C ARG A 94 -32.61 27.41 -17.83
N VAL A 95 -33.16 26.93 -16.72
CA VAL A 95 -33.86 25.64 -16.64
C VAL A 95 -35.25 25.87 -16.06
N SER A 96 -36.25 25.22 -16.64
CA SER A 96 -37.61 25.20 -16.12
C SER A 96 -38.19 23.79 -16.09
N ALA A 97 -39.16 23.56 -15.21
CA ALA A 97 -40.00 22.37 -15.26
C ALA A 97 -40.80 22.32 -16.57
N SER A 98 -41.38 21.16 -16.88
CA SER A 98 -42.28 20.97 -18.03
C SER A 98 -43.52 21.89 -17.99
N THR A 99 -43.88 22.39 -16.80
CA THR A 99 -44.97 23.37 -16.60
C THR A 99 -44.55 24.82 -16.81
N GLY A 100 -43.26 25.09 -17.05
CA GLY A 100 -42.70 26.44 -17.26
C GLY A 100 -42.15 27.13 -15.99
N GLU A 101 -42.32 26.53 -14.81
CA GLU A 101 -41.77 27.09 -13.57
C GLU A 101 -40.22 27.03 -13.54
N PRO A 102 -39.53 28.09 -13.11
CA PRO A 102 -38.07 28.14 -13.05
C PRO A 102 -37.53 27.12 -12.03
N LEU A 103 -36.42 26.48 -12.37
CA LEU A 103 -35.69 25.59 -11.48
C LEU A 103 -34.35 26.21 -11.08
N ALA A 104 -34.00 26.11 -9.80
CA ALA A 104 -32.70 26.52 -9.32
C ALA A 104 -31.60 25.66 -9.96
N TYR A 105 -30.52 26.29 -10.39
CA TYR A 105 -29.39 25.62 -11.02
C TYR A 105 -28.06 26.23 -10.60
N HIS A 106 -27.00 25.44 -10.75
CA HIS A 106 -25.62 25.82 -10.50
C HIS A 106 -24.75 25.32 -11.65
N ILE A 107 -24.09 26.24 -12.33
CA ILE A 107 -23.07 25.93 -13.34
C ILE A 107 -21.77 25.66 -12.58
N ASP A 108 -21.41 24.38 -12.48
CA ASP A 108 -20.18 23.90 -11.88
C ASP A 108 -19.00 24.09 -12.86
N MET A 109 -19.20 23.72 -14.13
CA MET A 109 -18.21 23.89 -15.18
C MET A 109 -18.89 24.31 -16.49
N TRP A 110 -18.29 25.29 -17.17
CA TRP A 110 -18.69 25.70 -18.52
C TRP A 110 -17.45 25.91 -19.39
N ASP A 111 -17.18 24.97 -20.29
CA ASP A 111 -16.09 25.04 -21.25
C ASP A 111 -16.64 25.05 -22.68
N ALA A 112 -16.90 26.25 -23.19
CA ALA A 112 -17.37 26.46 -24.55
C ALA A 112 -16.34 26.05 -25.62
N LEU A 113 -15.04 26.02 -25.27
CA LEU A 113 -13.97 25.66 -26.21
C LEU A 113 -13.89 24.15 -26.41
N GLN A 114 -14.00 23.38 -25.32
CA GLN A 114 -14.12 21.91 -25.37
C GLN A 114 -15.54 21.45 -25.72
N GLY A 115 -16.52 22.37 -25.68
CA GLY A 115 -17.90 22.07 -26.00
C GLY A 115 -18.60 21.22 -24.94
N THR A 116 -18.30 21.47 -23.65
CA THR A 116 -18.83 20.70 -22.51
C THR A 116 -19.25 21.60 -21.35
N ALA A 117 -20.32 21.24 -20.64
CA ALA A 117 -20.68 21.88 -19.38
C ALA A 117 -21.30 20.89 -18.38
N ASN A 118 -21.07 21.10 -17.09
CA ASN A 118 -21.68 20.38 -15.98
C ASN A 118 -22.55 21.35 -15.18
N ILE A 119 -23.83 21.02 -15.02
CA ILE A 119 -24.82 21.91 -14.40
C ILE A 119 -25.66 21.09 -13.43
N TRP A 120 -25.68 21.49 -12.17
CA TRP A 120 -26.56 20.92 -11.17
C TRP A 120 -27.91 21.64 -11.17
N VAL A 121 -29.01 20.90 -11.14
CA VAL A 121 -30.37 21.46 -11.12
C VAL A 121 -31.16 20.82 -10.00
N ARG A 122 -31.80 21.62 -9.16
CA ARG A 122 -32.69 21.09 -8.10
C ARG A 122 -34.05 20.73 -8.70
N ILE A 123 -34.31 19.43 -8.79
CA ILE A 123 -35.57 18.88 -9.32
C ILE A 123 -36.55 18.65 -8.17
N PRO A 124 -37.73 19.31 -8.15
CA PRO A 124 -38.68 19.19 -7.06
C PRO A 124 -39.21 17.78 -6.85
N ASN A 125 -39.48 17.04 -7.92
CA ASN A 125 -39.90 15.65 -7.88
C ASN A 125 -39.29 14.88 -9.07
N ILE A 126 -38.68 13.74 -8.78
CA ILE A 126 -38.31 12.72 -9.76
C ILE A 126 -39.26 11.54 -9.57
N GLU A 127 -40.14 11.34 -10.55
CA GLU A 127 -41.06 10.23 -10.60
C GLU A 127 -40.33 8.92 -10.89
N GLU A 128 -40.81 7.84 -10.29
CA GLU A 128 -40.38 6.47 -10.53
C GLU A 128 -40.92 5.93 -11.84
N ASN A 129 -40.19 4.99 -12.46
CA ASN A 129 -40.60 4.31 -13.69
C ASN A 129 -41.29 5.23 -14.72
N SER A 130 -40.77 6.45 -14.85
CA SER A 130 -41.40 7.56 -15.55
C SER A 130 -40.43 8.15 -16.56
N ARG A 131 -41.03 8.90 -17.48
CA ARG A 131 -40.35 9.72 -18.46
C ARG A 131 -40.86 11.14 -18.26
N GLN A 132 -40.08 11.91 -17.52
CA GLN A 132 -40.36 13.33 -17.29
C GLN A 132 -39.29 14.17 -18.00
N HIS A 133 -39.56 15.45 -18.24
CA HIS A 133 -38.60 16.31 -18.92
C HIS A 133 -38.52 17.68 -18.26
N ILE A 134 -37.41 18.35 -18.53
CA ILE A 134 -37.15 19.74 -18.21
C ILE A 134 -36.91 20.51 -19.50
N HIS A 135 -37.13 21.81 -19.45
CA HIS A 135 -36.82 22.72 -20.55
C HIS A 135 -35.58 23.54 -20.23
N LEU A 136 -34.71 23.67 -21.23
CA LEU A 136 -33.55 24.55 -21.23
C LEU A 136 -33.86 25.75 -22.13
N HIS A 137 -33.40 26.94 -21.73
CA HIS A 137 -33.52 28.17 -22.50
C HIS A 137 -32.14 28.84 -22.58
N TRP A 138 -31.73 29.32 -23.77
CA TRP A 138 -30.50 30.11 -23.97
C TRP A 138 -30.60 31.19 -25.06
N GLY A 139 -29.59 32.06 -25.17
CA GLY A 139 -29.46 33.05 -26.25
C GLY A 139 -30.06 34.42 -25.96
N LYS A 140 -30.19 34.80 -24.69
CA LYS A 140 -30.68 36.11 -24.26
C LYS A 140 -29.50 37.03 -23.88
N ALA A 141 -29.11 37.90 -24.81
CA ALA A 141 -27.86 38.68 -24.72
C ALA A 141 -27.76 39.60 -23.49
N ASP A 142 -28.88 40.15 -23.01
CA ASP A 142 -28.97 41.02 -21.84
C ASP A 142 -29.18 40.26 -20.52
N ALA A 143 -29.24 38.93 -20.54
CA ALA A 143 -29.38 38.13 -19.33
C ALA A 143 -28.09 38.15 -18.48
N ILE A 144 -28.31 38.25 -17.17
CA ILE A 144 -27.31 38.03 -16.12
C ILE A 144 -27.38 36.59 -15.63
N SER A 145 -26.28 36.05 -15.11
CA SER A 145 -26.28 34.69 -14.57
C SER A 145 -27.22 34.56 -13.37
N GLU A 146 -28.00 33.48 -13.32
CA GLU A 146 -28.81 33.06 -12.17
C GLU A 146 -28.27 31.76 -11.55
N SER A 147 -27.04 31.36 -11.91
CA SER A 147 -26.36 30.22 -11.29
C SER A 147 -26.13 30.48 -9.80
N ASP A 148 -26.68 29.62 -8.95
CA ASP A 148 -26.58 29.72 -7.49
C ASP A 148 -26.47 28.32 -6.86
N SER A 149 -25.27 27.99 -6.39
CA SER A 149 -24.98 26.72 -5.71
C SER A 149 -25.84 26.52 -4.47
N ARG A 150 -26.12 27.59 -3.71
CA ARG A 150 -26.91 27.54 -2.47
C ARG A 150 -28.39 27.35 -2.73
N ALA A 151 -28.88 27.74 -3.90
CA ALA A 151 -30.25 27.45 -4.29
C ALA A 151 -30.45 25.94 -4.60
N VAL A 152 -29.39 25.28 -5.10
CA VAL A 152 -29.39 23.85 -5.41
C VAL A 152 -29.12 22.98 -4.18
N PHE A 153 -28.06 23.31 -3.42
CA PHE A 153 -27.60 22.57 -2.25
C PHE A 153 -27.79 23.42 -0.99
N ASN A 154 -28.72 23.02 -0.12
CA ASN A 154 -28.92 23.71 1.15
C ASN A 154 -29.61 22.83 2.20
N GLU A 155 -29.84 23.42 3.37
CA GLU A 155 -30.43 22.74 4.51
C GLU A 155 -31.83 22.15 4.22
N SER A 156 -32.63 22.81 3.37
CA SER A 156 -34.02 22.37 3.06
C SER A 156 -34.08 21.05 2.29
N ASN A 157 -33.03 20.69 1.53
CA ASN A 157 -32.88 19.37 0.92
C ASN A 157 -31.76 18.56 1.59
N GLY A 158 -31.40 18.94 2.81
CA GLY A 158 -30.58 18.18 3.75
C GLY A 158 -29.07 18.35 3.61
N TYR A 159 -28.57 19.17 2.69
CA TYR A 159 -27.12 19.40 2.52
C TYR A 159 -26.60 20.40 3.54
N LEU A 160 -25.49 20.06 4.19
CA LEU A 160 -24.78 20.94 5.11
C LEU A 160 -23.49 21.48 4.48
N SER A 161 -22.79 20.66 3.69
CA SER A 161 -21.60 21.06 2.95
C SER A 161 -21.40 20.18 1.71
N VAL A 162 -20.87 20.77 0.64
CA VAL A 162 -20.64 20.15 -0.67
C VAL A 162 -19.34 20.70 -1.28
N TRP A 163 -18.46 19.82 -1.77
CA TRP A 163 -17.27 20.22 -2.53
C TRP A 163 -17.25 19.52 -3.89
N HIS A 164 -17.38 20.29 -4.97
CA HIS A 164 -17.08 19.87 -6.34
C HIS A 164 -15.58 19.84 -6.66
N MET A 165 -14.70 20.11 -5.68
CA MET A 165 -13.24 19.99 -5.81
C MET A 165 -12.57 20.88 -6.89
N ASN A 166 -13.26 21.94 -7.31
CA ASN A 166 -12.74 22.99 -8.19
C ASN A 166 -11.57 23.78 -7.57
N ASP A 167 -10.93 24.64 -8.38
CA ASP A 167 -9.92 25.61 -7.93
C ASP A 167 -10.50 27.04 -7.97
N PRO A 168 -10.56 27.78 -6.85
CA PRO A 168 -10.18 27.35 -5.50
C PRO A 168 -11.13 26.30 -4.92
N VAL A 169 -10.63 25.46 -4.00
CA VAL A 169 -11.47 24.48 -3.30
C VAL A 169 -12.36 25.21 -2.29
N THR A 170 -13.68 25.15 -2.50
CA THR A 170 -14.67 25.85 -1.66
C THR A 170 -15.90 24.98 -1.38
N ASP A 171 -16.57 25.22 -0.25
CA ASP A 171 -17.88 24.63 0.06
C ASP A 171 -18.98 25.35 -0.73
N ASP A 172 -19.70 24.62 -1.57
CA ASP A 172 -20.77 25.13 -2.44
C ASP A 172 -22.06 25.49 -1.68
N VAL A 173 -22.23 24.99 -0.45
CA VAL A 173 -23.28 25.48 0.48
C VAL A 173 -22.85 26.82 1.11
N GLN A 174 -21.57 27.18 1.00
CA GLN A 174 -20.94 28.40 1.51
C GLN A 174 -21.07 28.55 3.03
N THR A 175 -20.99 27.43 3.75
CA THR A 175 -21.04 27.40 5.21
C THR A 175 -19.65 27.30 5.83
N LEU A 176 -18.69 26.73 5.10
CA LEU A 176 -17.35 26.43 5.59
C LEU A 176 -16.25 27.04 4.71
N ALA A 177 -15.15 27.41 5.35
CA ALA A 177 -13.90 27.76 4.67
C ALA A 177 -13.04 26.51 4.48
N SER A 178 -12.27 26.47 3.39
CA SER A 178 -11.35 25.38 3.08
C SER A 178 -9.91 25.90 3.03
N ILE A 179 -9.00 25.13 3.63
CA ILE A 179 -7.56 25.35 3.58
C ILE A 179 -6.92 24.12 2.94
N ASP A 180 -6.50 24.27 1.69
CA ASP A 180 -5.74 23.26 0.95
C ASP A 180 -4.26 23.31 1.38
N THR A 181 -3.71 22.16 1.78
CA THR A 181 -2.33 22.03 2.27
C THR A 181 -1.37 21.46 1.20
N GLY A 182 -1.74 21.59 -0.07
CA GLY A 182 -0.87 21.29 -1.23
C GLY A 182 -1.32 20.08 -2.05
N THR A 183 -2.63 19.87 -2.16
CA THR A 183 -3.21 18.98 -3.19
C THR A 183 -3.02 19.59 -4.58
N THR A 184 -3.21 18.81 -5.65
CA THR A 184 -3.10 19.29 -7.05
C THR A 184 -4.37 19.02 -7.85
N PRO A 185 -4.74 19.86 -8.84
CA PRO A 185 -5.88 19.59 -9.71
C PRO A 185 -5.70 18.29 -10.51
N THR A 186 -6.79 17.56 -10.73
CA THR A 186 -6.86 16.37 -11.60
C THR A 186 -8.24 16.28 -12.25
N HIS A 187 -8.42 15.34 -13.18
CA HIS A 187 -9.74 15.10 -13.79
C HIS A 187 -10.62 14.26 -12.86
N GLY A 188 -11.79 14.81 -12.52
CA GLY A 188 -12.76 14.20 -11.60
C GLY A 188 -13.69 13.18 -12.26
N ILE A 189 -14.60 12.65 -11.45
CA ILE A 189 -15.78 11.93 -11.97
C ILE A 189 -16.78 12.95 -12.55
N ILE A 190 -16.82 14.15 -11.96
CA ILE A 190 -17.63 15.29 -12.38
C ILE A 190 -16.72 16.52 -12.39
N GLY A 191 -16.40 17.04 -13.58
CA GLY A 191 -15.57 18.24 -13.68
C GLY A 191 -14.14 18.02 -13.16
N ALA A 192 -13.68 18.90 -12.28
CA ALA A 192 -12.35 18.85 -11.69
C ALA A 192 -12.36 18.11 -10.34
N ALA A 193 -11.27 17.44 -10.03
CA ALA A 193 -11.03 16.81 -8.73
C ALA A 193 -9.70 17.29 -8.12
N ARG A 194 -9.42 16.86 -6.89
CA ARG A 194 -8.13 17.07 -6.24
C ARG A 194 -7.38 15.76 -6.03
N HIS A 195 -6.11 15.75 -6.41
CA HIS A 195 -5.15 14.70 -6.11
C HIS A 195 -4.43 14.99 -4.78
N PHE A 196 -4.49 14.03 -3.87
CA PHE A 196 -3.90 14.05 -2.54
C PHE A 196 -2.61 13.24 -2.57
N ALA A 197 -1.46 13.91 -2.57
CA ALA A 197 -0.19 13.26 -2.33
C ALA A 197 0.00 12.97 -0.83
N ASN A 198 0.98 12.12 -0.48
CA ASN A 198 1.27 11.78 0.91
C ASN A 198 1.50 13.05 1.76
N GLN A 199 0.88 13.12 2.95
CA GLN A 199 0.93 14.30 3.84
C GLN A 199 0.28 15.57 3.28
N LYS A 200 -0.56 15.48 2.26
CA LYS A 200 -1.36 16.58 1.71
C LYS A 200 -2.84 16.32 1.90
N GLY A 201 -3.59 17.35 2.27
CA GLY A 201 -5.06 17.28 2.31
C GLY A 201 -5.72 18.62 2.56
N ILE A 202 -7.00 18.59 2.95
CA ILE A 202 -7.83 19.80 3.03
C ILE A 202 -8.46 19.88 4.41
N PHE A 203 -8.30 21.02 5.06
CA PHE A 203 -8.95 21.33 6.34
C PHE A 203 -10.16 22.23 6.09
N CYS A 204 -11.33 21.81 6.56
CA CYS A 204 -12.60 22.48 6.29
C CYS A 204 -13.21 23.17 7.53
N GLY A 205 -12.38 23.43 8.55
CA GLY A 205 -12.78 24.13 9.77
C GLY A 205 -12.93 23.21 11.00
N ASP A 206 -12.85 23.82 12.18
CA ASP A 206 -12.92 23.16 13.48
C ASP A 206 -13.95 23.76 14.45
N MET A 207 -14.72 24.73 13.96
CA MET A 207 -15.79 25.43 14.67
C MET A 207 -17.15 25.24 13.98
N ILE A 208 -17.40 24.02 13.48
CA ILE A 208 -18.59 23.69 12.67
C ILE A 208 -19.80 23.46 13.59
N THR A 209 -20.72 24.42 13.66
CA THR A 209 -21.85 24.35 14.61
C THR A 209 -23.13 23.75 14.03
N ASN A 210 -23.25 23.66 12.71
CA ASN A 210 -24.43 23.18 11.98
C ASN A 210 -24.38 21.68 11.63
N TYR A 211 -23.35 20.95 12.07
CA TYR A 211 -23.24 19.50 11.86
C TYR A 211 -24.06 18.70 12.88
N PRO A 212 -24.45 17.45 12.56
CA PRO A 212 -25.24 16.59 13.45
C PRO A 212 -24.56 16.39 14.81
N THR A 213 -25.35 16.42 15.88
CA THR A 213 -24.91 16.19 17.27
C THR A 213 -25.57 14.95 17.88
N GLY A 214 -24.97 14.38 18.91
CA GLY A 214 -25.45 13.16 19.55
C GLY A 214 -25.49 12.01 18.56
N SER A 215 -26.66 11.38 18.44
CA SER A 215 -26.96 10.28 17.52
C SER A 215 -27.93 10.69 16.41
N HIS A 216 -27.97 11.98 16.05
CA HIS A 216 -28.83 12.47 14.98
C HIS A 216 -28.47 11.85 13.62
N SER A 217 -29.51 11.66 12.81
CA SER A 217 -29.42 11.08 11.48
C SER A 217 -28.54 11.92 10.55
N HIS A 218 -27.79 11.27 9.66
CA HIS A 218 -26.95 11.95 8.69
C HIS A 218 -26.50 11.03 7.55
N SER A 219 -25.91 11.64 6.52
CA SER A 219 -25.18 10.94 5.47
C SER A 219 -23.83 11.63 5.19
N THR A 220 -22.83 10.84 4.82
CA THR A 220 -21.50 11.30 4.40
C THR A 220 -21.16 10.60 3.09
N GLU A 221 -20.86 11.35 2.04
CA GLU A 221 -20.63 10.82 0.68
C GLU A 221 -19.40 11.42 0.01
N THR A 222 -18.79 10.65 -0.89
CA THR A 222 -17.70 11.11 -1.78
C THR A 222 -17.47 10.11 -2.91
N TRP A 223 -16.96 10.60 -4.03
CA TRP A 223 -16.23 9.76 -4.97
C TRP A 223 -14.74 9.80 -4.64
N PHE A 224 -14.08 8.65 -4.65
CA PHE A 224 -12.63 8.60 -4.51
C PHE A 224 -11.98 7.58 -5.44
N ARG A 225 -10.70 7.80 -5.74
CA ARG A 225 -9.82 6.88 -6.45
C ARG A 225 -8.53 6.72 -5.67
N ALA A 226 -8.43 5.67 -4.86
CA ALA A 226 -7.29 5.44 -3.97
C ALA A 226 -6.12 4.78 -4.72
N GLU A 227 -4.91 5.31 -4.57
CA GLU A 227 -3.68 4.70 -5.12
C GLU A 227 -3.09 3.65 -4.18
N LYS A 228 -3.36 3.76 -2.87
CA LYS A 228 -2.95 2.81 -1.84
C LYS A 228 -4.05 2.64 -0.79
N SER A 229 -3.99 1.52 -0.06
CA SER A 229 -4.85 1.28 1.10
C SER A 229 -4.35 2.00 2.36
N ASN A 230 -5.16 1.96 3.42
CA ASN A 230 -4.92 2.50 4.76
C ASN A 230 -4.84 4.03 4.85
N GLY A 231 -5.75 4.71 4.15
CA GLY A 231 -5.90 6.17 4.20
C GLY A 231 -7.28 6.62 4.69
N ARG A 232 -7.33 7.78 5.36
CA ARG A 232 -8.59 8.43 5.77
C ARG A 232 -9.12 9.32 4.64
N VAL A 233 -10.26 8.95 4.07
CA VAL A 233 -10.88 9.66 2.95
C VAL A 233 -11.54 10.95 3.43
N ILE A 234 -12.44 10.85 4.42
CA ILE A 234 -13.14 11.97 5.05
C ILE A 234 -13.31 11.70 6.55
N ALA A 235 -13.10 12.71 7.37
CA ALA A 235 -13.20 12.61 8.82
C ALA A 235 -13.86 13.84 9.42
N TRP A 236 -14.94 13.67 10.20
CA TRP A 236 -15.58 14.77 10.92
C TRP A 236 -16.04 14.40 12.34
N GLY A 237 -16.20 15.42 13.20
CA GLY A 237 -16.59 15.29 14.62
C GLY A 237 -15.48 15.72 15.59
N ASN A 238 -15.27 14.96 16.67
CA ASN A 238 -14.33 15.28 17.74
C ASN A 238 -13.58 14.03 18.27
N GLU A 239 -12.41 14.24 18.88
CA GLU A 239 -11.58 13.16 19.42
C GLU A 239 -12.03 12.75 20.83
N HIS A 240 -13.14 12.03 20.93
CA HIS A 240 -13.60 11.35 22.14
C HIS A 240 -14.44 10.13 21.76
N ALA A 241 -14.60 9.15 22.66
CA ALA A 241 -15.39 7.95 22.39
C ALA A 241 -16.79 8.29 21.84
N GLN A 242 -17.16 7.63 20.74
CA GLN A 242 -18.40 7.81 19.98
C GLN A 242 -18.52 9.20 19.30
N GLY A 243 -17.44 9.95 19.23
CA GLY A 243 -17.44 11.38 18.92
C GLY A 243 -17.12 11.76 17.48
N LYS A 244 -16.84 10.80 16.58
CA LYS A 244 -16.42 11.09 15.21
C LYS A 244 -16.97 10.08 14.20
N VAL A 245 -16.96 10.48 12.93
CA VAL A 245 -17.29 9.67 11.77
C VAL A 245 -16.10 9.76 10.83
N VAL A 246 -15.43 8.63 10.58
CA VAL A 246 -14.24 8.57 9.73
C VAL A 246 -14.42 7.48 8.68
N MET A 247 -14.38 7.87 7.41
CA MET A 247 -14.35 6.95 6.29
C MET A 247 -12.90 6.60 5.96
N HIS A 248 -12.59 5.31 5.93
CA HIS A 248 -11.28 4.80 5.55
C HIS A 248 -11.37 3.94 4.30
N CYS A 249 -10.34 4.01 3.45
CA CYS A 249 -9.98 2.92 2.55
C CYS A 249 -8.88 2.12 3.25
N VAL A 250 -9.17 0.89 3.68
CA VAL A 250 -8.26 0.02 4.44
C VAL A 250 -7.88 -1.20 3.64
N SER A 251 -6.91 -1.98 4.14
CA SER A 251 -6.39 -3.17 3.49
C SER A 251 -6.96 -4.48 4.11
N PRO A 252 -7.23 -5.55 3.33
CA PRO A 252 -7.27 -5.58 1.86
C PRO A 252 -8.23 -4.51 1.31
N PRO A 253 -8.09 -3.94 0.10
CA PRO A 253 -8.76 -2.69 -0.27
C PRO A 253 -10.27 -2.79 -0.08
N HIS A 254 -10.81 -2.14 0.95
CA HIS A 254 -12.25 -2.06 1.23
C HIS A 254 -12.54 -0.79 2.04
N VAL A 255 -13.81 -0.38 2.10
CA VAL A 255 -14.22 0.77 2.91
C VAL A 255 -14.64 0.33 4.30
N THR A 256 -14.22 1.08 5.31
CA THR A 256 -14.78 0.99 6.66
C THR A 256 -15.12 2.38 7.20
N MET A 257 -16.16 2.45 8.02
CA MET A 257 -16.52 3.61 8.81
C MET A 257 -16.08 3.36 10.25
N ASP A 258 -15.07 4.10 10.70
CA ASP A 258 -14.69 4.15 12.12
C ASP A 258 -15.43 5.29 12.81
N CYS A 259 -16.37 4.89 13.66
CA CYS A 259 -17.18 5.74 14.51
C CYS A 259 -16.72 5.68 15.99
N TYR A 260 -15.45 5.27 16.20
CA TYR A 260 -14.65 5.28 17.43
C TYR A 260 -15.35 4.83 18.71
N PHE A 261 -15.19 3.55 19.10
CA PHE A 261 -15.85 2.97 20.29
C PHE A 261 -17.38 3.10 20.31
N SER A 262 -18.02 3.18 19.14
CA SER A 262 -19.48 3.13 19.01
C SER A 262 -19.94 1.87 18.29
N GLY A 263 -21.21 1.52 18.49
CA GLY A 263 -21.92 0.52 17.70
C GLY A 263 -22.22 0.96 16.26
N ALA A 264 -21.73 2.13 15.83
CA ALA A 264 -21.91 2.68 14.50
C ALA A 264 -20.76 2.35 13.52
N ASN A 265 -19.79 1.52 13.95
CA ASN A 265 -18.76 1.04 13.03
C ASN A 265 -19.39 0.10 11.99
N VAL A 266 -19.08 0.31 10.70
CA VAL A 266 -19.55 -0.57 9.62
C VAL A 266 -18.43 -0.81 8.63
N THR A 267 -18.28 -2.06 8.20
CA THR A 267 -17.24 -2.48 7.26
C THR A 267 -17.89 -3.02 6.00
N GLY A 268 -17.41 -2.55 4.86
CA GLY A 268 -17.79 -3.02 3.53
C GLY A 268 -17.32 -4.46 3.28
N ARG A 269 -18.04 -5.16 2.41
CA ARG A 269 -17.75 -6.56 2.05
C ARG A 269 -17.01 -6.67 0.73
N SER A 270 -17.20 -5.69 -0.14
CA SER A 270 -16.60 -5.68 -1.48
C SER A 270 -15.13 -5.29 -1.41
N LYS A 271 -14.29 -6.06 -2.10
CA LYS A 271 -12.92 -5.66 -2.40
C LYS A 271 -12.95 -4.56 -3.46
N LEU A 272 -12.30 -3.44 -3.18
CA LEU A 272 -12.10 -2.35 -4.12
C LEU A 272 -10.94 -2.66 -5.05
N SER A 273 -11.06 -2.19 -6.28
CA SER A 273 -9.91 -2.06 -7.17
C SER A 273 -9.27 -0.69 -6.91
N LEU A 274 -8.01 -0.67 -6.49
CA LEU A 274 -7.26 0.57 -6.37
C LEU A 274 -7.12 1.22 -7.77
N SER A 275 -6.89 2.52 -7.79
CA SER A 275 -6.77 3.34 -9.01
C SER A 275 -8.03 3.33 -9.90
N GLN A 276 -9.21 3.02 -9.33
CA GLN A 276 -10.52 3.16 -9.97
C GLN A 276 -11.41 4.08 -9.13
N TRP A 277 -12.26 4.88 -9.78
CA TRP A 277 -13.25 5.70 -9.09
C TRP A 277 -14.31 4.83 -8.43
N VAL A 278 -14.63 5.12 -7.17
CA VAL A 278 -15.69 4.46 -6.41
C VAL A 278 -16.57 5.52 -5.74
N HIS A 279 -17.88 5.35 -5.84
CA HIS A 279 -18.86 6.17 -5.13
C HIS A 279 -19.18 5.52 -3.79
N VAL A 280 -19.05 6.27 -2.69
CA VAL A 280 -19.28 5.73 -1.36
C VAL A 280 -20.20 6.64 -0.57
N VAL A 281 -21.24 6.04 0.01
CA VAL A 281 -22.19 6.74 0.88
C VAL A 281 -22.32 5.98 2.19
N HIS A 282 -22.06 6.67 3.29
CA HIS A 282 -22.40 6.23 4.64
C HIS A 282 -23.68 6.91 5.09
N THR A 283 -24.62 6.14 5.63
CA THR A 283 -25.83 6.67 6.27
C THR A 283 -25.95 6.17 7.70
N TYR A 284 -26.37 7.04 8.61
CA TYR A 284 -26.58 6.71 10.01
C TYR A 284 -27.98 7.13 10.48
N GLU A 285 -28.69 6.23 11.16
CA GLU A 285 -29.96 6.51 11.83
C GLU A 285 -30.13 5.63 13.08
N GLN A 286 -30.31 6.25 14.26
CA GLN A 286 -30.69 5.54 15.50
C GLN A 286 -29.84 4.29 15.83
N GLY A 287 -28.52 4.35 15.62
CA GLY A 287 -27.60 3.22 15.88
C GLY A 287 -27.48 2.21 14.72
N GLU A 288 -28.13 2.50 13.59
CA GLU A 288 -27.96 1.75 12.35
C GLU A 288 -27.04 2.50 11.39
N SER A 289 -25.94 1.87 11.01
CA SER A 289 -24.97 2.37 10.03
C SER A 289 -25.02 1.50 8.79
N ARG A 290 -25.16 2.14 7.64
CA ARG A 290 -25.14 1.47 6.33
C ARG A 290 -24.09 2.10 5.46
N LEU A 291 -23.42 1.25 4.70
CA LEU A 291 -22.40 1.63 3.75
C LEU A 291 -22.82 1.16 2.38
N TYR A 292 -22.83 2.08 1.42
CA TYR A 292 -23.14 1.82 0.02
C TYR A 292 -21.90 2.06 -0.82
N VAL A 293 -21.64 1.16 -1.75
CA VAL A 293 -20.56 1.24 -2.72
C VAL A 293 -21.18 1.18 -4.11
N ASN A 294 -20.90 2.16 -4.96
CA ASN A 294 -21.42 2.27 -6.33
C ASN A 294 -22.96 2.12 -6.40
N GLY A 295 -23.66 2.76 -5.47
CA GLY A 295 -25.13 2.75 -5.43
C GLY A 295 -25.76 1.50 -4.78
N VAL A 296 -24.96 0.53 -4.36
CA VAL A 296 -25.43 -0.77 -3.80
C VAL A 296 -25.04 -0.89 -2.33
N LEU A 297 -25.94 -1.43 -1.50
CA LEU A 297 -25.65 -1.71 -0.09
C LEU A 297 -24.52 -2.75 0.03
N ASP A 298 -23.43 -2.37 0.68
CA ASP A 298 -22.24 -3.20 0.83
C ASP A 298 -21.99 -3.66 2.28
N GLY A 299 -22.36 -2.82 3.25
CA GLY A 299 -22.19 -3.10 4.68
C GLY A 299 -23.36 -2.59 5.52
N ILE A 300 -23.69 -3.33 6.58
CA ILE A 300 -24.69 -2.92 7.57
C ILE A 300 -24.24 -3.34 8.97
N THR A 301 -24.34 -2.40 9.90
CA THR A 301 -24.24 -2.66 11.34
C THR A 301 -25.44 -2.02 12.01
N LYS A 302 -26.12 -2.79 12.88
CA LYS A 302 -27.21 -2.28 13.69
C LYS A 302 -26.95 -2.62 15.14
N THR A 303 -26.62 -1.62 15.94
CA THR A 303 -26.32 -1.82 17.37
C THR A 303 -26.90 -0.67 18.17
N GLN A 304 -27.84 -0.99 19.06
CA GLN A 304 -28.46 0.00 19.93
C GLN A 304 -27.59 0.35 21.15
N SER A 305 -26.69 -0.54 21.55
CA SER A 305 -25.70 -0.26 22.60
C SER A 305 -24.58 0.63 22.05
N ALA A 306 -24.28 1.74 22.74
CA ALA A 306 -23.24 2.70 22.37
C ALA A 306 -23.48 3.42 21.01
N PRO A 307 -24.57 4.18 20.82
CA PRO A 307 -24.78 4.99 19.62
C PRO A 307 -23.72 6.10 19.47
N LEU A 308 -23.73 6.82 18.35
CA LEU A 308 -22.89 8.03 18.23
C LEU A 308 -23.25 9.07 19.30
N ALA A 309 -22.24 9.81 19.75
CA ALA A 309 -22.33 10.89 20.73
C ALA A 309 -21.50 12.10 20.23
N LEU A 310 -21.82 12.55 19.02
CA LEU A 310 -21.18 13.67 18.34
C LEU A 310 -21.37 14.98 19.15
N LYS A 311 -20.35 15.83 19.21
CA LYS A 311 -20.43 17.12 19.89
C LYS A 311 -20.38 18.28 18.89
N SER A 312 -20.84 19.43 19.36
CA SER A 312 -20.70 20.71 18.68
C SER A 312 -19.78 21.62 19.52
N PRO A 313 -18.88 22.41 18.89
CA PRO A 313 -18.61 22.41 17.45
C PRO A 313 -17.88 21.15 16.98
N SER A 314 -18.16 20.75 15.75
CA SER A 314 -17.47 19.68 15.02
C SER A 314 -16.28 20.22 14.22
N ARG A 315 -15.45 19.29 13.72
CA ARG A 315 -14.32 19.56 12.83
C ARG A 315 -14.46 18.71 11.56
N LEU A 316 -13.85 19.13 10.45
CA LEU A 316 -13.81 18.35 9.20
C LEU A 316 -12.43 18.41 8.54
N PHE A 317 -11.96 17.23 8.13
CA PHE A 317 -10.74 17.04 7.35
C PHE A 317 -11.02 16.10 6.17
N LEU A 318 -10.45 16.43 5.01
CA LEU A 318 -10.44 15.58 3.82
C LEU A 318 -9.02 15.06 3.60
N GLY A 319 -8.89 13.76 3.35
CA GLY A 319 -7.62 13.07 3.19
C GLY A 319 -6.81 12.81 4.47
N GLY A 320 -7.39 13.03 5.66
CA GLY A 320 -6.67 12.92 6.94
C GLY A 320 -7.50 13.22 8.19
N TRP A 321 -6.83 13.34 9.33
CA TRP A 321 -7.42 13.73 10.62
C TRP A 321 -6.42 14.50 11.48
N TYR A 322 -6.81 15.64 12.09
CA TYR A 322 -5.93 16.54 12.85
C TYR A 322 -4.59 16.84 12.14
N HIS A 323 -4.67 17.25 10.87
CA HIS A 323 -3.51 17.57 10.02
C HIS A 323 -2.54 16.41 9.74
N HIS A 324 -2.90 15.18 10.12
CA HIS A 324 -2.21 13.98 9.69
C HIS A 324 -2.91 13.40 8.45
N TYR A 325 -2.39 13.74 7.27
CA TYR A 325 -2.94 13.34 5.97
C TYR A 325 -2.26 12.07 5.45
N ASP A 326 -3.01 10.98 5.37
CA ASP A 326 -2.54 9.64 5.01
C ASP A 326 -3.24 9.03 3.79
N PHE A 327 -4.32 9.64 3.30
CA PHE A 327 -4.92 9.28 2.02
C PHE A 327 -4.00 9.68 0.86
N VAL A 328 -3.84 8.76 -0.10
CA VAL A 328 -3.14 9.04 -1.36
C VAL A 328 -4.01 8.57 -2.52
N GLY A 329 -4.34 9.50 -3.40
CA GLY A 329 -5.29 9.31 -4.49
C GLY A 329 -6.14 10.55 -4.73
N ASP A 330 -7.26 10.38 -5.40
CA ASP A 330 -8.11 11.50 -5.84
C ASP A 330 -9.45 11.52 -5.11
N LEU A 331 -9.95 12.71 -4.76
CA LEU A 331 -11.29 12.91 -4.21
C LEU A 331 -12.11 13.84 -5.11
N ASP A 332 -13.40 13.55 -5.18
CA ASP A 332 -14.41 14.35 -5.87
C ASP A 332 -15.76 14.27 -5.12
N GLU A 333 -16.63 15.25 -5.36
CA GLU A 333 -18.03 15.29 -4.90
C GLU A 333 -18.22 14.96 -3.41
N VAL A 334 -17.45 15.60 -2.53
CA VAL A 334 -17.54 15.35 -1.08
C VAL A 334 -18.75 16.04 -0.49
N ARG A 335 -19.62 15.32 0.22
CA ARG A 335 -20.82 15.93 0.85
C ARG A 335 -21.12 15.41 2.25
N VAL A 336 -21.65 16.31 3.09
CA VAL A 336 -22.21 15.99 4.42
C VAL A 336 -23.66 16.46 4.45
N SER A 337 -24.57 15.58 4.86
CA SER A 337 -26.01 15.85 4.92
C SER A 337 -26.60 15.53 6.29
N GLN A 338 -27.60 16.29 6.72
CA GLN A 338 -28.34 16.08 7.99
C GLN A 338 -29.51 15.08 7.88
N VAL A 339 -29.61 14.38 6.76
CA VAL A 339 -30.66 13.40 6.48
C VAL A 339 -30.04 12.06 6.13
N VAL A 340 -30.80 10.98 6.34
CA VAL A 340 -30.47 9.66 5.81
C VAL A 340 -30.92 9.60 4.36
N ARG A 341 -29.97 9.53 3.42
CA ARG A 341 -30.30 9.32 2.01
C ARG A 341 -30.86 7.91 1.83
N SER A 342 -31.99 7.78 1.14
CA SER A 342 -32.60 6.47 0.89
C SER A 342 -31.74 5.63 -0.07
N PRO A 343 -31.85 4.30 -0.06
CA PRO A 343 -31.19 3.44 -1.05
C PRO A 343 -31.45 3.89 -2.49
N GLU A 344 -32.67 4.32 -2.78
CA GLU A 344 -33.12 4.80 -4.09
C GLU A 344 -32.45 6.12 -4.48
N TRP A 345 -32.32 7.05 -3.53
CA TRP A 345 -31.56 8.29 -3.73
C TRP A 345 -30.11 8.00 -4.09
N ILE A 346 -29.48 7.10 -3.33
CA ILE A 346 -28.06 6.75 -3.48
C ILE A 346 -27.83 6.02 -4.82
N LYS A 347 -28.74 5.12 -5.20
CA LYS A 347 -28.73 4.47 -6.51
C LYS A 347 -28.85 5.50 -7.64
N LEU A 348 -29.79 6.44 -7.50
CA LEU A 348 -30.02 7.48 -8.52
C LEU A 348 -28.83 8.44 -8.64
N GLN A 349 -28.20 8.83 -7.52
CA GLN A 349 -26.95 9.59 -7.51
C GLN A 349 -25.88 8.86 -8.31
N TYR A 350 -25.59 7.60 -7.99
CA TYR A 350 -24.59 6.83 -8.74
C TYR A 350 -24.92 6.75 -10.24
N ALA A 351 -26.18 6.43 -10.57
CA ALA A 351 -26.64 6.31 -11.95
C ALA A 351 -26.53 7.62 -12.74
N ASN A 352 -26.69 8.79 -12.10
CA ASN A 352 -26.59 10.12 -12.71
C ASN A 352 -25.15 10.65 -12.78
N GLN A 353 -24.33 10.33 -11.78
CA GLN A 353 -23.00 10.91 -11.61
C GLN A 353 -21.91 10.15 -12.35
N GLN A 354 -22.06 8.86 -12.64
CA GLN A 354 -21.07 8.13 -13.44
C GLN A 354 -20.94 8.68 -14.89
N PRO A 355 -19.79 8.53 -15.57
CA PRO A 355 -19.54 9.09 -16.91
C PRO A 355 -20.54 8.63 -17.99
N HIS A 356 -21.01 7.39 -17.92
CA HIS A 356 -21.96 6.81 -18.86
C HIS A 356 -23.34 6.66 -18.22
N GLN A 357 -23.80 7.76 -17.60
CA GLN A 357 -25.07 7.83 -16.90
C GLN A 357 -26.26 7.49 -17.80
N THR A 358 -27.32 6.92 -17.21
CA THR A 358 -28.53 6.47 -17.92
C THR A 358 -29.79 7.18 -17.43
N LEU A 359 -29.66 8.29 -16.69
CA LEU A 359 -30.80 9.05 -16.16
C LEU A 359 -31.26 10.17 -17.09
N VAL A 360 -30.34 10.97 -17.63
CA VAL A 360 -30.64 12.18 -18.40
C VAL A 360 -30.28 11.95 -19.87
N GLY A 361 -31.12 12.32 -20.82
CA GLY A 361 -30.79 12.25 -22.25
C GLY A 361 -30.18 13.53 -22.83
N PRO A 362 -29.90 13.59 -24.16
CA PRO A 362 -29.46 14.81 -24.82
C PRO A 362 -30.62 15.82 -24.92
N ILE A 363 -30.32 17.03 -25.38
CA ILE A 363 -31.36 17.91 -25.92
C ILE A 363 -31.97 17.21 -27.14
N VAL A 364 -33.27 16.93 -27.10
CA VAL A 364 -33.96 16.18 -28.16
C VAL A 364 -33.88 16.94 -29.48
N GLN A 365 -33.20 16.35 -30.46
CA GLN A 365 -33.15 16.87 -31.82
C GLN A 365 -34.48 16.66 -32.55
N PRO A 366 -34.88 17.55 -33.47
CA PRO A 366 -36.10 17.37 -34.25
C PRO A 366 -36.01 16.14 -35.19
N GLY A 367 -37.17 15.56 -35.52
CA GLY A 367 -37.30 14.41 -36.42
C GLY A 367 -37.50 13.08 -35.70
N ASP A 368 -37.48 11.97 -36.46
CA ASP A 368 -37.68 10.59 -35.99
C ASP A 368 -36.67 9.59 -36.61
N GLU A 369 -35.65 10.11 -37.32
CA GLU A 369 -34.64 9.30 -38.02
C GLU A 369 -33.78 8.51 -37.03
N PHE A 370 -33.59 7.22 -37.29
CA PHE A 370 -32.59 6.38 -36.65
C PHE A 370 -31.75 5.68 -37.73
N SER A 371 -30.46 6.00 -37.80
CA SER A 371 -29.54 5.36 -38.74
C SER A 371 -28.11 5.37 -38.21
N VAL A 372 -27.33 4.37 -38.63
CA VAL A 372 -25.88 4.29 -38.40
C VAL A 372 -25.16 4.27 -39.73
N SER A 373 -23.96 4.84 -39.81
CA SER A 373 -23.21 4.87 -41.06
C SER A 373 -22.69 3.51 -41.52
N GLN A 374 -22.57 2.54 -40.61
CA GLN A 374 -21.93 1.25 -40.84
C GLN A 374 -22.67 0.14 -40.09
N THR A 375 -22.78 -1.03 -40.71
CA THR A 375 -23.39 -2.24 -40.12
C THR A 375 -22.34 -3.31 -39.79
N GLN A 376 -21.15 -3.19 -40.37
CA GLN A 376 -20.00 -4.05 -40.11
C GLN A 376 -18.71 -3.27 -40.33
N ILE A 377 -17.69 -3.58 -39.55
CA ILE A 377 -16.37 -2.93 -39.58
C ILE A 377 -15.30 -4.01 -39.52
N ALA A 378 -14.28 -3.89 -40.37
CA ALA A 378 -13.02 -4.60 -40.18
C ALA A 378 -11.92 -3.56 -39.92
N ILE A 379 -11.30 -3.64 -38.76
CA ILE A 379 -10.28 -2.69 -38.32
C ILE A 379 -9.01 -3.46 -37.91
N LEU A 380 -7.84 -2.87 -38.18
CA LEU A 380 -6.58 -3.40 -37.66
C LEU A 380 -6.48 -3.07 -36.17
N GLU A 381 -5.86 -3.93 -35.39
CA GLU A 381 -5.52 -3.63 -34.01
C GLU A 381 -4.70 -2.32 -33.86
N GLY A 382 -4.77 -1.69 -32.70
CA GLY A 382 -4.10 -0.41 -32.41
C GLY A 382 -4.65 0.79 -33.19
N ARG A 383 -5.74 0.62 -33.94
CA ARG A 383 -6.43 1.68 -34.67
C ARG A 383 -7.79 1.96 -34.05
N SER A 384 -8.32 3.13 -34.37
CA SER A 384 -9.66 3.54 -33.95
C SER A 384 -10.50 3.95 -35.16
N VAL A 385 -11.82 3.83 -35.04
CA VAL A 385 -12.78 4.26 -36.06
C VAL A 385 -13.94 5.00 -35.41
N THR A 386 -14.30 6.16 -35.96
CA THR A 386 -15.45 6.93 -35.51
C THR A 386 -16.69 6.54 -36.30
N ILE A 387 -17.74 6.17 -35.58
CA ILE A 387 -19.00 5.68 -36.14
C ILE A 387 -20.08 6.71 -35.80
N PRO A 388 -20.54 7.52 -36.78
CA PRO A 388 -21.66 8.42 -36.59
C PRO A 388 -23.01 7.67 -36.59
N ALA A 389 -23.93 8.18 -35.77
CA ALA A 389 -25.31 7.78 -35.69
C ALA A 389 -26.23 9.00 -35.79
N LYS A 390 -27.41 8.81 -36.37
CA LYS A 390 -28.51 9.77 -36.31
C LYS A 390 -29.63 9.20 -35.47
N ALA A 391 -30.19 10.03 -34.60
CA ALA A 391 -31.23 9.65 -33.65
C ALA A 391 -32.14 10.84 -33.34
N GLY A 392 -32.66 11.51 -34.38
CA GLY A 392 -33.59 12.64 -34.20
C GLY A 392 -34.84 12.15 -33.47
N GLY A 393 -35.30 12.88 -32.45
CA GLY A 393 -36.43 12.50 -31.59
C GLY A 393 -36.09 11.56 -30.42
N ALA A 394 -34.85 11.07 -30.35
CA ALA A 394 -34.43 10.20 -29.25
C ALA A 394 -34.34 10.98 -27.93
N GLN A 395 -34.92 10.39 -26.89
CA GLN A 395 -34.86 10.85 -25.50
C GLN A 395 -33.59 10.39 -24.79
N MET A 396 -32.87 9.40 -25.32
CA MET A 396 -31.55 8.95 -24.86
C MET A 396 -30.86 8.12 -25.94
N ILE A 397 -29.54 8.17 -25.97
CA ILE A 397 -28.70 7.36 -26.86
C ILE A 397 -27.70 6.59 -26.00
N GLN A 398 -27.54 5.28 -26.23
CA GLN A 398 -26.57 4.44 -25.55
C GLN A 398 -25.71 3.71 -26.58
N TRP A 399 -24.40 3.72 -26.37
CA TRP A 399 -23.44 2.88 -27.07
C TRP A 399 -23.00 1.77 -26.13
N ILE A 400 -23.20 0.52 -26.55
CA ILE A 400 -22.94 -0.67 -25.75
C ILE A 400 -21.91 -1.51 -26.50
N GLU A 401 -20.77 -1.73 -25.88
CA GLU A 401 -19.75 -2.63 -26.41
C GLU A 401 -19.90 -4.00 -25.77
N LYS A 402 -19.90 -5.03 -26.62
CA LYS A 402 -19.80 -6.42 -26.23
C LYS A 402 -18.50 -7.01 -26.78
N ARG A 403 -17.56 -7.33 -25.89
CA ARG A 403 -16.25 -7.90 -26.20
C ARG A 403 -15.89 -8.93 -25.12
N ASP A 404 -15.30 -10.06 -25.51
CA ASP A 404 -14.85 -11.13 -24.60
C ASP A 404 -15.89 -11.64 -23.59
N GLY A 405 -17.17 -11.65 -23.99
CA GLY A 405 -18.28 -12.09 -23.14
C GLY A 405 -18.74 -11.06 -22.11
N HIS A 406 -18.11 -9.88 -22.08
CA HIS A 406 -18.49 -8.74 -21.24
C HIS A 406 -19.28 -7.73 -22.07
N GLU A 407 -20.30 -7.12 -21.45
CA GLU A 407 -21.13 -6.08 -22.05
C GLU A 407 -21.06 -4.83 -21.16
N SER A 408 -20.79 -3.67 -21.76
CA SER A 408 -20.68 -2.41 -21.02
C SER A 408 -21.19 -1.23 -21.84
N ILE A 409 -21.76 -0.23 -21.17
CA ILE A 409 -22.12 1.05 -21.78
C ILE A 409 -20.83 1.87 -21.88
N VAL A 410 -20.44 2.24 -23.09
CA VAL A 410 -19.17 2.93 -23.39
C VAL A 410 -19.36 4.41 -23.75
N ALA A 411 -20.58 4.82 -24.07
CA ALA A 411 -20.97 6.22 -24.19
C ALA A 411 -22.48 6.37 -24.09
N THR A 412 -22.92 7.51 -23.56
CA THR A 412 -24.33 7.94 -23.60
C THR A 412 -24.45 9.33 -24.20
N ASP A 413 -25.58 9.57 -24.87
CA ASP A 413 -25.96 10.87 -25.44
C ASP A 413 -24.96 11.44 -26.46
N ARG A 414 -24.25 10.53 -27.14
CA ARG A 414 -23.31 10.83 -28.23
C ARG A 414 -23.89 10.42 -29.57
N PHE A 415 -23.77 11.31 -30.55
CA PHE A 415 -24.20 11.05 -31.94
C PHE A 415 -23.05 10.47 -32.79
N SER A 416 -21.90 10.22 -32.18
CA SER A 416 -20.84 9.39 -32.75
C SER A 416 -20.06 8.71 -31.63
N PHE A 417 -19.54 7.52 -31.89
CA PHE A 417 -18.64 6.83 -30.99
C PHE A 417 -17.34 6.45 -31.70
N THR A 418 -16.22 6.72 -31.06
CA THR A 418 -14.91 6.28 -31.54
C THR A 418 -14.57 4.95 -30.88
N PHE A 419 -14.68 3.87 -31.65
CA PHE A 419 -14.28 2.55 -31.21
C PHE A 419 -12.76 2.41 -31.32
N ASP A 420 -12.11 2.08 -30.21
CA ASP A 420 -10.68 1.73 -30.18
C ASP A 420 -10.52 0.20 -30.21
N ALA A 421 -9.80 -0.29 -31.22
CA ALA A 421 -9.54 -1.71 -31.36
C ALA A 421 -8.64 -2.24 -30.23
N GLY A 422 -7.73 -1.42 -29.70
CA GLY A 422 -6.67 -1.89 -28.82
C GLY A 422 -5.81 -2.98 -29.45
N ARG A 423 -4.98 -3.64 -28.66
CA ARG A 423 -4.18 -4.82 -29.07
C ARG A 423 -4.99 -6.10 -28.87
N VAL A 424 -4.86 -7.07 -29.78
CA VAL A 424 -5.58 -8.36 -29.69
C VAL A 424 -4.66 -9.53 -30.02
N LEU A 425 -4.91 -10.70 -29.41
CA LEU A 425 -4.22 -11.94 -29.75
C LEU A 425 -5.10 -12.78 -30.68
N GLY A 426 -4.70 -12.89 -31.94
CA GLY A 426 -5.52 -13.43 -33.02
C GLY A 426 -6.68 -12.50 -33.39
N ASN A 427 -7.32 -12.78 -34.52
CA ASN A 427 -8.51 -12.02 -34.92
C ASN A 427 -9.62 -12.18 -33.88
N GLN A 428 -10.14 -11.05 -33.41
CA GLN A 428 -11.22 -11.01 -32.44
C GLN A 428 -12.47 -10.37 -33.04
N SER A 429 -13.61 -10.68 -32.43
CA SER A 429 -14.89 -10.09 -32.79
C SER A 429 -15.44 -9.32 -31.60
N ALA A 430 -15.94 -8.12 -31.87
CA ALA A 430 -16.72 -7.33 -30.93
C ALA A 430 -18.06 -6.96 -31.59
N THR A 431 -19.07 -6.68 -30.78
CA THR A 431 -20.31 -6.07 -31.24
C THR A 431 -20.45 -4.71 -30.58
N LEU A 432 -20.64 -3.67 -31.36
CA LEU A 432 -21.04 -2.36 -30.86
C LEU A 432 -22.51 -2.16 -31.18
N THR A 433 -23.34 -2.05 -30.15
CA THR A 433 -24.77 -1.79 -30.28
C THR A 433 -25.05 -0.33 -29.97
N VAL A 434 -25.66 0.41 -30.90
CA VAL A 434 -26.27 1.69 -30.57
C VAL A 434 -27.76 1.50 -30.30
N LYS A 435 -28.24 2.03 -29.18
CA LYS A 435 -29.65 2.05 -28.79
C LYS A 435 -30.12 3.50 -28.71
N ALA A 436 -31.22 3.81 -29.38
CA ALA A 436 -31.92 5.09 -29.27
C ALA A 436 -33.30 4.85 -28.65
N ILE A 437 -33.55 5.53 -27.54
CA ILE A 437 -34.78 5.41 -26.77
C ILE A 437 -35.71 6.57 -27.14
N TYR A 438 -36.89 6.26 -27.67
CA TYR A 438 -37.91 7.23 -28.05
C TYR A 438 -39.08 7.20 -27.06
N ALA A 439 -40.03 8.12 -27.20
CA ALA A 439 -41.19 8.22 -26.32
C ALA A 439 -42.00 6.91 -26.22
N ASN A 440 -42.19 6.19 -27.34
CA ASN A 440 -43.06 5.01 -27.42
C ASN A 440 -42.35 3.74 -27.91
N GLU A 441 -41.08 3.83 -28.29
CA GLU A 441 -40.32 2.70 -28.85
C GLU A 441 -38.83 2.81 -28.51
N MET A 442 -38.11 1.70 -28.67
CA MET A 442 -36.66 1.68 -28.64
C MET A 442 -36.17 1.12 -29.98
N LYS A 443 -35.25 1.82 -30.63
CA LYS A 443 -34.57 1.34 -31.84
C LYS A 443 -33.15 0.96 -31.47
N SER A 444 -32.65 -0.12 -32.04
CA SER A 444 -31.28 -0.57 -31.82
C SER A 444 -30.66 -1.07 -33.12
N HIS A 445 -29.34 -0.95 -33.22
CA HIS A 445 -28.58 -1.49 -34.33
C HIS A 445 -27.26 -2.07 -33.83
N ASP A 446 -27.00 -3.31 -34.21
CA ASP A 446 -25.74 -4.00 -33.93
C ASP A 446 -24.76 -3.78 -35.07
N ILE A 447 -23.54 -3.40 -34.72
CA ILE A 447 -22.42 -3.23 -35.65
C ILE A 447 -21.44 -4.35 -35.36
N ALA A 448 -21.30 -5.28 -36.30
CA ALA A 448 -20.32 -6.36 -36.17
C ALA A 448 -18.91 -5.82 -36.43
N ILE A 449 -18.01 -5.94 -35.46
CA ILE A 449 -16.63 -5.47 -35.57
C ILE A 449 -15.70 -6.69 -35.60
N THR A 450 -14.89 -6.78 -36.65
CA THR A 450 -13.75 -7.71 -36.73
C THR A 450 -12.47 -6.92 -36.50
N ILE A 451 -11.78 -7.24 -35.40
CA ILE A 451 -10.45 -6.72 -35.10
C ILE A 451 -9.44 -7.71 -35.66
N ARG A 452 -8.57 -7.25 -36.55
CA ARG A 452 -7.53 -8.06 -37.16
C ARG A 452 -6.22 -7.89 -36.43
N ASP A 453 -5.68 -9.00 -35.95
CA ASP A 453 -4.30 -9.11 -35.46
C ASP A 453 -3.35 -8.95 -36.65
N ASP A 454 -2.44 -7.99 -36.56
CA ASP A 454 -1.46 -7.62 -37.58
C ASP A 454 -0.10 -7.21 -36.98
N ILE A 455 -0.03 -7.02 -35.66
CA ILE A 455 1.15 -6.62 -34.91
C ILE A 455 1.65 -7.86 -34.17
N PRO A 456 2.76 -8.47 -34.61
CA PRO A 456 3.24 -9.69 -34.00
C PRO A 456 3.69 -9.46 -32.55
N GLU A 457 3.35 -10.39 -31.66
CA GLU A 457 3.86 -10.38 -30.29
C GLU A 457 5.38 -10.65 -30.24
N PRO A 458 6.08 -10.24 -29.17
CA PRO A 458 7.52 -10.48 -29.05
C PRO A 458 7.88 -11.97 -29.10
N VAL A 459 8.68 -12.37 -30.09
CA VAL A 459 9.26 -13.72 -30.16
C VAL A 459 10.73 -13.62 -29.76
N PHE A 460 11.06 -14.13 -28.58
CA PHE A 460 12.40 -14.00 -28.03
C PHE A 460 12.86 -15.26 -27.31
N THR A 461 14.17 -15.34 -27.08
CA THR A 461 14.80 -16.29 -26.17
C THR A 461 15.67 -15.52 -25.18
N LEU A 462 16.01 -16.12 -24.04
CA LEU A 462 16.95 -15.52 -23.09
C LEU A 462 18.36 -16.04 -23.33
N ALA A 463 19.35 -15.15 -23.31
CA ALA A 463 20.77 -15.48 -23.35
C ALA A 463 21.41 -15.16 -22.00
N ALA A 464 22.09 -16.15 -21.42
CA ALA A 464 22.87 -16.06 -20.19
C ALA A 464 23.92 -17.20 -20.18
N PRO A 465 25.00 -17.11 -19.39
CA PRO A 465 25.88 -18.24 -19.16
C PRO A 465 25.14 -19.37 -18.45
N GLU A 466 25.42 -20.63 -18.83
CA GLU A 466 24.84 -21.81 -18.17
C GLU A 466 25.32 -21.98 -16.72
N ASN A 467 26.56 -21.55 -16.45
CA ASN A 467 27.21 -21.66 -15.15
C ASN A 467 27.70 -20.27 -14.70
N TRP A 468 27.53 -19.97 -13.42
CA TRP A 468 27.98 -18.72 -12.82
C TRP A 468 28.63 -18.96 -11.46
N ASN A 469 29.78 -18.32 -11.23
CA ASN A 469 30.49 -18.40 -9.95
C ASN A 469 29.87 -17.51 -8.85
N GLY A 470 28.85 -16.70 -9.18
CA GLY A 470 28.19 -15.83 -8.22
C GLY A 470 29.00 -14.60 -7.79
N ARG A 471 30.12 -14.28 -8.46
CA ARG A 471 31.01 -13.15 -8.13
C ARG A 471 31.30 -12.25 -9.33
N GLU A 472 31.43 -12.83 -10.52
CA GLU A 472 31.55 -12.07 -11.76
C GLU A 472 30.21 -11.41 -12.12
N THR A 473 30.25 -10.21 -12.70
CA THR A 473 29.03 -9.60 -13.24
C THR A 473 28.64 -10.30 -14.53
N ILE A 474 27.39 -10.75 -14.62
CA ILE A 474 26.81 -11.35 -15.83
C ILE A 474 25.52 -10.64 -16.22
N GLU A 475 25.12 -10.76 -17.48
CA GLU A 475 23.88 -10.20 -18.01
C GLU A 475 22.96 -11.32 -18.48
N VAL A 476 21.66 -11.16 -18.25
CA VAL A 476 20.59 -11.94 -18.89
C VAL A 476 19.89 -11.02 -19.88
N VAL A 477 19.97 -11.36 -21.16
CA VAL A 477 19.56 -10.48 -22.27
C VAL A 477 18.46 -11.15 -23.09
N PRO A 478 17.32 -10.48 -23.33
CA PRO A 478 16.33 -10.93 -24.31
C PRO A 478 16.89 -10.82 -25.74
N GLN A 479 16.76 -11.90 -26.51
CA GLN A 479 17.16 -11.97 -27.92
C GLN A 479 15.91 -12.11 -28.81
N PHE A 480 15.50 -11.00 -29.43
CA PHE A 480 14.31 -10.96 -30.28
C PHE A 480 14.59 -11.48 -31.69
N LYS A 481 13.70 -12.36 -32.18
CA LYS A 481 13.72 -12.87 -33.56
C LYS A 481 12.94 -12.00 -34.53
N ASN A 482 11.95 -11.25 -34.05
CA ASN A 482 10.99 -10.50 -34.88
C ASN A 482 10.93 -8.99 -34.57
N LEU A 483 11.97 -8.41 -33.93
CA LEU A 483 11.98 -6.98 -33.58
C LEU A 483 11.74 -6.05 -34.77
N ALA A 484 12.37 -6.33 -35.91
CA ALA A 484 12.17 -5.53 -37.13
C ALA A 484 10.71 -5.56 -37.61
N ALA A 485 10.05 -6.72 -37.56
CA ALA A 485 8.65 -6.86 -37.94
C ALA A 485 7.70 -6.08 -37.01
N MET A 486 8.00 -6.04 -35.70
CA MET A 486 7.26 -5.21 -34.75
C MET A 486 7.47 -3.70 -35.02
N GLN A 487 8.71 -3.29 -35.29
CA GLN A 487 9.05 -1.91 -35.61
C GLN A 487 8.39 -1.41 -36.90
N GLU A 488 8.32 -2.24 -37.94
CA GLU A 488 7.61 -1.90 -39.20
C GLU A 488 6.12 -1.63 -38.98
N LYS A 489 5.52 -2.22 -37.95
CA LYS A 489 4.11 -2.01 -37.58
C LYS A 489 3.89 -0.84 -36.62
N GLY A 490 4.94 -0.14 -36.21
CA GLY A 490 4.88 1.01 -35.32
C GLY A 490 4.99 0.68 -33.83
N GLU A 491 5.12 -0.60 -33.45
CA GLU A 491 5.15 -1.07 -32.06
C GLU A 491 6.52 -1.67 -31.70
N GLY A 492 7.57 -0.86 -31.80
CA GLY A 492 8.95 -1.26 -31.48
C GLY A 492 9.35 -1.10 -30.01
N GLN A 493 8.49 -0.49 -29.19
CA GLN A 493 8.75 -0.30 -27.76
C GLN A 493 8.46 -1.60 -27.02
N ILE A 494 9.40 -2.02 -26.17
CA ILE A 494 9.33 -3.27 -25.43
C ILE A 494 9.32 -2.98 -23.93
N ASN A 495 8.32 -3.52 -23.25
CA ASN A 495 8.23 -3.52 -21.80
C ASN A 495 8.77 -4.85 -21.29
N VAL A 496 9.73 -4.82 -20.37
CA VAL A 496 10.34 -6.02 -19.78
C VAL A 496 10.19 -5.97 -18.26
N SER A 497 9.59 -7.00 -17.68
CA SER A 497 9.64 -7.24 -16.24
C SER A 497 10.40 -8.54 -15.94
N TRP A 498 11.12 -8.56 -14.83
CA TRP A 498 12.00 -9.66 -14.44
C TRP A 498 11.56 -10.27 -13.11
N THR A 499 11.64 -11.59 -13.01
CA THR A 499 11.51 -12.33 -11.75
C THR A 499 12.74 -13.22 -11.58
N VAL A 500 13.28 -13.24 -10.37
CA VAL A 500 14.47 -14.02 -10.01
C VAL A 500 14.15 -14.91 -8.82
N ASP A 501 14.31 -16.22 -9.00
CA ASP A 501 13.88 -17.22 -8.03
C ASP A 501 14.97 -18.25 -7.68
N ASN A 502 14.70 -18.99 -6.60
CA ASN A 502 15.50 -20.09 -6.04
C ASN A 502 16.85 -19.72 -5.42
N VAL A 503 17.52 -18.67 -5.87
CA VAL A 503 18.79 -18.19 -5.29
C VAL A 503 18.71 -16.67 -5.10
N ALA A 504 19.05 -16.20 -3.90
CA ALA A 504 19.12 -14.77 -3.61
C ALA A 504 20.34 -14.16 -4.32
N VAL A 505 20.12 -13.07 -5.05
CA VAL A 505 21.16 -12.39 -5.85
C VAL A 505 21.05 -10.88 -5.72
N MET A 506 22.18 -10.20 -5.84
CA MET A 506 22.24 -8.77 -6.12
C MET A 506 22.05 -8.57 -7.62
N HIS A 507 21.09 -7.73 -7.98
CA HIS A 507 20.80 -7.44 -9.38
C HIS A 507 20.29 -6.01 -9.60
N ARG A 508 20.36 -5.57 -10.85
CA ARG A 508 19.73 -4.33 -11.34
C ARG A 508 19.21 -4.53 -12.76
N ILE A 509 18.31 -3.65 -13.19
CA ILE A 509 17.83 -3.62 -14.56
C ILE A 509 18.51 -2.44 -15.27
N ASP A 510 19.08 -2.68 -16.45
CA ASP A 510 19.77 -1.67 -17.24
C ASP A 510 19.33 -1.79 -18.72
N ALA A 511 18.67 -0.77 -19.26
CA ALA A 511 18.17 -0.77 -20.64
C ALA A 511 17.40 -2.06 -21.04
N GLY A 512 16.57 -2.59 -20.14
CA GLY A 512 15.76 -3.79 -20.36
C GLY A 512 16.47 -5.13 -20.11
N ARG A 513 17.79 -5.16 -19.89
CA ARG A 513 18.52 -6.39 -19.48
C ARG A 513 18.62 -6.51 -17.97
N LEU A 514 18.71 -7.74 -17.48
CA LEU A 514 18.96 -8.03 -16.07
C LEU A 514 20.45 -8.21 -15.84
N VAL A 515 21.04 -7.38 -14.99
CA VAL A 515 22.46 -7.46 -14.62
C VAL A 515 22.56 -8.10 -13.24
N LEU A 516 23.19 -9.27 -13.16
CA LEU A 516 23.46 -10.00 -11.92
C LEU A 516 24.90 -9.73 -11.48
N THR A 517 25.10 -9.26 -10.25
CA THR A 517 26.44 -8.85 -9.78
C THR A 517 27.01 -9.75 -8.70
N ARG A 518 26.15 -10.39 -7.89
CA ARG A 518 26.60 -11.31 -6.85
C ARG A 518 25.50 -12.29 -6.44
N ALA A 519 25.84 -13.56 -6.30
CA ALA A 519 24.97 -14.54 -5.66
C ALA A 519 25.22 -14.61 -4.16
N GLN A 520 24.17 -14.90 -3.39
CA GLN A 520 24.23 -15.14 -1.94
C GLN A 520 23.86 -16.60 -1.58
N GLY A 521 23.67 -17.45 -2.59
CA GLY A 521 23.46 -18.88 -2.46
C GLY A 521 23.99 -19.63 -3.68
N SER A 522 24.11 -20.95 -3.54
CA SER A 522 24.40 -21.87 -4.65
C SER A 522 23.16 -22.71 -4.99
N GLY A 523 23.01 -23.07 -6.26
CA GLY A 523 21.87 -23.86 -6.73
C GLY A 523 21.43 -23.51 -8.13
N SER A 524 20.16 -23.81 -8.43
CA SER A 524 19.54 -23.58 -9.74
C SER A 524 18.78 -22.25 -9.73
N LEU A 525 19.45 -21.17 -10.16
CA LEU A 525 18.86 -19.84 -10.27
C LEU A 525 17.91 -19.82 -11.47
N ARG A 526 16.64 -19.49 -11.24
CA ARG A 526 15.65 -19.32 -12.31
C ARG A 526 15.44 -17.83 -12.56
N VAL A 527 15.66 -17.40 -13.79
CA VAL A 527 15.38 -16.03 -14.24
C VAL A 527 14.25 -16.08 -15.26
N THR A 528 13.22 -15.27 -15.04
CA THR A 528 12.05 -15.18 -15.92
C THR A 528 11.90 -13.76 -16.42
N ALA A 529 11.75 -13.59 -17.73
CA ALA A 529 11.37 -12.33 -18.35
C ALA A 529 9.91 -12.42 -18.82
N SER A 530 9.10 -11.43 -18.44
CA SER A 530 7.77 -11.22 -19.00
C SER A 530 7.84 -9.96 -19.87
N ILE A 531 7.59 -10.13 -21.17
CA ILE A 531 7.82 -9.10 -22.18
C ILE A 531 6.54 -8.86 -22.98
N ASP A 532 6.19 -7.60 -23.18
CA ASP A 532 5.12 -7.16 -24.09
C ASP A 532 5.55 -5.93 -24.90
N ASN A 533 4.85 -5.68 -25.99
CA ASN A 533 4.93 -4.43 -26.76
C ASN A 533 3.57 -3.69 -26.71
N GLY A 534 2.87 -3.76 -25.56
CA GLY A 534 1.48 -3.29 -25.43
C GLY A 534 0.41 -4.35 -25.75
N GLY A 535 0.81 -5.51 -26.27
CA GLY A 535 -0.05 -6.68 -26.51
C GLY A 535 0.01 -7.72 -25.39
N ALA A 536 -0.16 -8.99 -25.76
CA ALA A 536 -0.10 -10.10 -24.82
C ALA A 536 1.33 -10.31 -24.26
N LYS A 537 1.44 -10.51 -22.95
CA LYS A 537 2.73 -10.81 -22.32
C LYS A 537 3.24 -12.19 -22.73
N VAL A 538 4.44 -12.22 -23.29
CA VAL A 538 5.20 -13.44 -23.59
C VAL A 538 6.19 -13.69 -22.45
N ILE A 539 6.21 -14.91 -21.93
CA ILE A 539 7.02 -15.29 -20.76
C ILE A 539 8.04 -16.33 -21.18
N GLU A 540 9.31 -16.05 -20.92
CA GLU A 540 10.42 -17.00 -21.09
C GLU A 540 11.22 -17.12 -19.80
N SER A 541 11.75 -18.31 -19.54
CA SER A 541 12.60 -18.59 -18.38
C SER A 541 13.92 -19.22 -18.82
N ILE A 542 14.99 -18.88 -18.12
CA ILE A 542 16.29 -19.55 -18.21
C ILE A 542 16.77 -19.97 -16.83
N THR A 543 17.51 -21.07 -16.77
CA THR A 543 18.13 -21.58 -15.55
C THR A 543 19.63 -21.39 -15.64
N ILE A 544 20.22 -20.86 -14.56
CA ILE A 544 21.66 -20.66 -14.42
C ILE A 544 22.12 -21.51 -13.21
N THR A 545 23.12 -22.37 -13.42
CA THR A 545 23.73 -23.11 -12.32
C THR A 545 24.70 -22.21 -11.58
N VAL A 546 24.37 -21.89 -10.33
CA VAL A 546 25.20 -21.04 -9.46
C VAL A 546 26.01 -21.90 -8.52
N LYS A 547 27.34 -21.70 -8.53
CA LYS A 547 28.26 -22.32 -7.58
C LYS A 547 29.16 -21.25 -7.00
N GLU A 548 28.89 -20.87 -5.75
CA GLU A 548 29.74 -19.91 -5.06
C GLU A 548 31.15 -20.48 -4.83
N PRO A 549 32.19 -19.62 -4.85
CA PRO A 549 33.53 -20.04 -4.51
C PRO A 549 33.56 -20.54 -3.05
N PRO A 550 34.47 -21.48 -2.73
CA PRO A 550 34.68 -21.86 -1.35
C PRO A 550 35.10 -20.64 -0.53
N PRO A 551 34.84 -20.62 0.79
CA PRO A 551 35.12 -19.44 1.60
C PRO A 551 36.60 -19.01 1.69
N SER A 552 37.55 -19.85 1.28
CA SER A 552 38.97 -19.52 1.12
C SER A 552 39.28 -18.68 -0.12
N GLU A 553 38.39 -18.68 -1.11
CA GLU A 553 38.52 -17.99 -2.40
C GLU A 553 37.58 -16.78 -2.51
N ASP A 554 36.65 -16.59 -1.58
CA ASP A 554 35.82 -15.38 -1.49
C ASP A 554 36.64 -14.25 -0.84
N ILE A 555 37.10 -13.33 -1.68
CA ILE A 555 38.07 -12.28 -1.30
C ILE A 555 37.43 -11.27 -0.35
N TRP A 556 38.12 -10.98 0.76
CA TRP A 556 37.76 -9.90 1.66
C TRP A 556 37.94 -8.54 0.97
N VAL A 557 36.90 -7.72 0.95
CA VAL A 557 36.92 -6.40 0.33
C VAL A 557 37.51 -5.39 1.30
N SER A 558 38.65 -4.79 0.98
CA SER A 558 39.24 -3.74 1.81
C SER A 558 38.43 -2.45 1.72
N ARG A 559 38.30 -1.75 2.85
CA ARG A 559 37.67 -0.42 2.89
C ARG A 559 38.53 0.59 2.13
N PRO A 560 37.95 1.44 1.26
CA PRO A 560 38.65 2.61 0.74
C PRO A 560 39.02 3.59 1.88
N LEU A 561 40.28 4.04 1.90
CA LEU A 561 40.74 5.04 2.86
C LEU A 561 40.27 6.43 2.47
N SER A 562 39.89 7.24 3.46
CA SER A 562 39.53 8.64 3.25
C SER A 562 40.79 9.50 3.06
N GLU A 563 40.69 10.60 2.30
CA GLU A 563 41.81 11.55 2.13
C GLU A 563 42.27 12.15 3.46
N THR A 564 41.35 12.32 4.40
CA THR A 564 41.62 12.71 5.79
C THR A 564 40.99 11.70 6.73
N GLU A 565 41.80 11.12 7.60
CA GLU A 565 41.39 10.11 8.55
C GLU A 565 42.31 10.16 9.76
N GLN A 566 41.74 10.35 10.95
CA GLN A 566 42.45 10.26 12.22
C GLN A 566 41.61 9.40 13.18
N PRO A 567 42.24 8.58 14.05
CA PRO A 567 41.55 7.84 15.08
C PRO A 567 40.89 8.77 16.10
N GLN A 568 39.88 8.30 16.83
CA GLN A 568 39.20 9.06 17.88
C GLN A 568 39.29 8.34 19.22
N ASP A 569 39.09 9.09 20.30
CA ASP A 569 38.93 8.47 21.62
C ASP A 569 37.77 7.46 21.61
N ASN A 570 37.96 6.35 22.32
CA ASN A 570 36.99 5.25 22.45
C ASN A 570 36.71 4.47 21.15
N GLN A 571 37.39 4.77 20.05
CA GLN A 571 37.08 4.18 18.75
C GLN A 571 37.25 2.65 18.73
N PHE A 572 36.33 2.00 18.00
CA PHE A 572 36.47 0.60 17.63
C PHE A 572 37.11 0.47 16.24
N ILE A 573 38.14 -0.36 16.13
CA ILE A 573 38.74 -0.78 14.85
C ILE A 573 38.26 -2.19 14.54
N ALA A 574 37.57 -2.36 13.41
CA ALA A 574 37.18 -3.69 12.97
C ALA A 574 38.38 -4.48 12.45
N ARG A 575 38.31 -5.79 12.64
CA ARG A 575 39.20 -6.75 12.01
C ARG A 575 39.06 -6.73 10.48
N ASP A 576 40.20 -6.75 9.78
CA ASP A 576 40.28 -6.62 8.32
C ASP A 576 40.31 -7.96 7.57
N GLU A 577 40.33 -9.10 8.25
CA GLU A 577 40.45 -10.42 7.61
C GLU A 577 39.62 -11.49 8.31
N PRO A 578 39.14 -12.53 7.59
CA PRO A 578 38.27 -13.57 8.15
C PRO A 578 38.94 -14.42 9.26
N GLY A 579 40.26 -14.32 9.43
CA GLY A 579 40.98 -14.89 10.57
C GLY A 579 40.96 -16.43 10.64
N ARG A 580 40.92 -17.12 9.50
CA ARG A 580 41.10 -18.58 9.45
C ARG A 580 42.58 -18.92 9.72
N GLY A 581 42.97 -19.02 10.99
CA GLY A 581 44.35 -19.41 11.35
C GLY A 581 44.90 -18.92 12.69
N GLY A 582 44.16 -18.12 13.45
CA GLY A 582 44.61 -17.62 14.77
C GLY A 582 45.50 -16.38 14.65
N VAL A 583 45.00 -15.28 15.18
CA VAL A 583 45.49 -13.89 15.09
C VAL A 583 45.21 -13.22 13.74
N ALA A 584 44.32 -12.23 13.79
CA ALA A 584 44.03 -11.30 12.71
C ALA A 584 44.14 -9.88 13.26
N PHE A 585 44.31 -8.91 12.36
CA PHE A 585 44.55 -7.51 12.70
C PHE A 585 43.42 -6.62 12.20
N GLY A 586 43.31 -5.44 12.81
CA GLY A 586 42.58 -4.30 12.23
C GLY A 586 43.54 -3.18 11.89
N SER A 587 43.22 -2.37 10.90
CA SER A 587 44.07 -1.28 10.42
C SER A 587 43.68 0.04 11.06
N LEU A 588 44.55 0.56 11.92
CA LEU A 588 44.47 1.92 12.41
C LEU A 588 45.15 2.86 11.39
N VAL A 589 44.45 3.90 10.95
CA VAL A 589 44.90 4.75 9.85
C VAL A 589 45.00 6.22 10.29
N TYR A 590 46.09 6.86 9.88
CA TYR A 590 46.28 8.30 9.86
C TYR A 590 46.52 8.75 8.42
N ALA A 591 45.62 9.54 7.86
CA ALA A 591 45.76 10.13 6.53
C ALA A 591 45.37 11.62 6.56
N GLY A 592 46.04 12.42 5.74
CA GLY A 592 45.77 13.86 5.66
C GLY A 592 46.85 14.63 4.94
N SER A 593 46.82 15.95 5.11
CA SER A 593 47.86 16.88 4.62
C SER A 593 48.34 17.72 5.79
N LEU A 594 49.64 18.01 5.85
CA LEU A 594 50.19 18.92 6.84
C LEU A 594 50.10 20.38 6.38
N THR A 595 49.82 21.27 7.33
CA THR A 595 49.92 22.73 7.15
C THR A 595 51.37 23.17 7.02
N ASP A 596 52.21 22.73 7.95
CA ASP A 596 53.59 23.16 8.10
C ASP A 596 54.57 22.27 7.32
N VAL A 597 55.76 22.79 7.03
CA VAL A 597 56.83 22.00 6.40
C VAL A 597 57.47 21.15 7.47
N ALA A 598 57.54 19.85 7.24
CA ALA A 598 58.26 18.89 8.06
C ALA A 598 59.04 17.92 7.16
N ASP A 599 60.06 17.27 7.72
CA ASP A 599 60.83 16.24 7.00
C ASP A 599 60.05 14.92 6.92
N SER A 600 59.29 14.61 7.98
CA SER A 600 58.48 13.38 8.06
C SER A 600 57.33 13.52 9.06
N VAL A 601 56.40 12.56 8.99
CA VAL A 601 55.36 12.32 10.01
C VAL A 601 55.59 10.97 10.68
N PHE A 602 55.14 10.84 11.93
CA PHE A 602 55.16 9.60 12.68
C PHE A 602 53.81 9.30 13.34
N VAL A 603 53.54 8.02 13.54
CA VAL A 603 52.52 7.54 14.48
C VAL A 603 53.19 6.55 15.44
N ARG A 604 53.05 6.81 16.73
CA ARG A 604 53.35 5.87 17.81
C ARG A 604 52.05 5.26 18.29
N VAL A 605 52.02 3.94 18.38
CA VAL A 605 50.90 3.18 18.93
C VAL A 605 51.39 2.49 20.19
N PHE A 606 50.60 2.58 21.24
CA PHE A 606 50.85 1.93 22.52
C PHE A 606 49.74 0.92 22.77
N ALA A 607 50.10 -0.27 23.25
CA ALA A 607 49.20 -1.33 23.70
C ALA A 607 49.36 -1.47 25.21
N ASP A 608 48.27 -1.30 25.96
CA ASP A 608 48.27 -1.29 27.43
C ASP A 608 49.38 -0.39 28.02
N ASP A 609 49.47 0.82 27.45
CA ASP A 609 50.46 1.87 27.75
C ASP A 609 51.93 1.54 27.45
N GLN A 610 52.22 0.39 26.85
CA GLN A 610 53.55 0.03 26.35
C GLN A 610 53.68 0.35 24.88
N LEU A 611 54.82 0.91 24.45
CA LEU A 611 55.06 1.19 23.04
C LEU A 611 54.96 -0.11 22.23
N PHE A 612 53.99 -0.15 21.32
CA PHE A 612 53.67 -1.30 20.50
C PHE A 612 54.29 -1.19 19.10
N ALA A 613 54.15 -0.04 18.45
CA ALA A 613 54.69 0.22 17.12
C ALA A 613 55.01 1.71 16.92
N THR A 614 55.95 1.99 16.02
CA THR A 614 56.16 3.33 15.47
C THR A 614 56.25 3.21 13.95
N GLN A 615 55.43 3.96 13.24
CA GLN A 615 55.47 4.06 11.79
C GLN A 615 55.80 5.50 11.39
N THR A 616 56.67 5.68 10.41
CA THR A 616 57.11 6.99 9.92
C THR A 616 56.98 7.04 8.40
N ALA A 617 56.65 8.21 7.87
CA ALA A 617 56.63 8.47 6.42
C ALA A 617 57.24 9.84 6.12
N THR A 618 58.09 9.91 5.11
CA THR A 618 58.57 11.18 4.53
C THR A 618 57.43 11.84 3.77
N LEU A 619 57.34 13.17 3.85
CA LEU A 619 56.31 13.91 3.15
C LEU A 619 56.70 14.12 1.69
N ASN A 620 55.73 13.92 0.80
CA ASN A 620 55.89 14.28 -0.60
C ASN A 620 55.77 15.81 -0.76
N ALA A 621 56.09 16.34 -1.95
CA ALA A 621 56.02 17.79 -2.23
C ALA A 621 54.62 18.40 -2.00
N ASP A 622 53.57 17.58 -2.05
CA ASP A 622 52.18 17.96 -1.79
C ASP A 622 51.80 17.92 -0.29
N LYS A 623 52.75 17.61 0.61
CA LYS A 623 52.58 17.48 2.06
C LYS A 623 51.53 16.46 2.50
N LYS A 624 51.14 15.53 1.63
CA LYS A 624 50.20 14.46 1.96
C LYS A 624 50.90 13.32 2.68
N TYR A 625 50.18 12.67 3.59
CA TYR A 625 50.63 11.48 4.27
C TYR A 625 49.51 10.44 4.39
N SER A 626 49.92 9.17 4.45
CA SER A 626 49.08 8.05 4.84
C SER A 626 49.94 7.03 5.59
N LEU A 627 49.58 6.77 6.84
CA LEU A 627 50.22 5.83 7.74
C LEU A 627 49.16 4.84 8.21
N SER A 628 49.50 3.55 8.24
CA SER A 628 48.64 2.51 8.80
C SER A 628 49.44 1.63 9.76
N VAL A 629 48.82 1.28 10.88
CA VAL A 629 49.38 0.36 11.88
C VAL A 629 48.38 -0.77 12.11
N LYS A 630 48.86 -2.01 11.99
CA LYS A 630 48.07 -3.22 12.25
C LYS A 630 47.96 -3.45 13.75
N LEU A 631 46.75 -3.35 14.29
CA LEU A 631 46.44 -3.65 15.69
C LEU A 631 46.12 -5.13 15.85
N HIS A 632 46.70 -5.78 16.86
CA HIS A 632 46.28 -7.14 17.20
C HIS A 632 44.85 -7.11 17.75
N VAL A 633 44.02 -8.04 17.27
CA VAL A 633 42.72 -8.30 17.87
C VAL A 633 42.92 -9.01 19.22
N GLY A 634 42.24 -8.51 20.25
CA GLY A 634 42.33 -9.03 21.62
C GLY A 634 41.86 -8.01 22.65
N LEU A 635 41.71 -8.42 23.91
CA LEU A 635 41.39 -7.53 25.04
C LEU A 635 42.59 -6.64 25.39
N ILE A 636 42.93 -5.73 24.47
CA ILE A 636 44.07 -4.81 24.52
C ILE A 636 43.51 -3.40 24.36
N THR A 637 43.95 -2.47 25.20
CA THR A 637 43.61 -1.05 25.05
C THR A 637 44.73 -0.33 24.33
N TYR A 638 44.42 0.31 23.20
CA TYR A 638 45.38 1.07 22.42
C TYR A 638 45.25 2.58 22.66
N ARG A 639 46.38 3.27 22.59
CA ARG A 639 46.43 4.73 22.39
C ARG A 639 47.45 5.07 21.32
N THR A 640 47.28 6.23 20.69
CA THR A 640 48.15 6.69 19.61
C THR A 640 48.59 8.12 19.80
N GLU A 641 49.79 8.41 19.31
CA GLU A 641 50.38 9.74 19.22
C GLU A 641 50.84 9.93 17.77
N PHE A 642 50.26 10.90 17.08
CA PHE A 642 50.64 11.27 15.73
C PHE A 642 51.31 12.64 15.74
N GLY A 643 52.43 12.77 15.05
CA GLY A 643 53.21 13.98 15.02
C GLY A 643 54.03 14.16 13.75
N SER A 644 54.71 15.29 13.67
CA SER A 644 55.65 15.63 12.60
C SER A 644 57.06 15.82 13.16
N LYS A 645 58.07 15.71 12.29
CA LYS A 645 59.48 15.86 12.64
C LYS A 645 60.20 16.79 11.66
N THR A 646 60.93 17.76 12.20
CA THR A 646 61.78 18.70 11.46
C THR A 646 63.15 18.73 12.13
N GLY A 647 64.19 18.23 11.46
CA GLY A 647 65.49 17.98 12.08
C GLY A 647 65.37 16.95 13.22
N GLU A 648 65.82 17.31 14.42
CA GLU A 648 65.69 16.49 15.64
C GLU A 648 64.42 16.81 16.46
N GLU A 649 63.68 17.85 16.10
CA GLU A 649 62.50 18.29 16.84
C GLU A 649 61.25 17.54 16.38
N GLU A 650 60.50 16.98 17.33
CA GLU A 650 59.21 16.34 17.10
C GLU A 650 58.09 17.20 17.66
N THR A 651 57.01 17.36 16.88
CA THR A 651 55.79 18.05 17.30
C THR A 651 54.62 17.06 17.30
N LEU A 652 53.97 16.88 18.44
CA LEU A 652 52.73 16.12 18.54
C LEU A 652 51.57 16.92 17.96
N LEU A 653 50.82 16.30 17.04
CA LEU A 653 49.73 16.94 16.31
C LEU A 653 48.36 16.38 16.67
N HIS A 654 48.29 15.10 17.03
CA HIS A 654 47.05 14.44 17.40
C HIS A 654 47.32 13.26 18.34
N SER A 655 46.38 12.97 19.23
CA SER A 655 46.39 11.76 20.04
C SER A 655 44.97 11.22 20.20
N ALA A 656 44.84 9.90 20.27
CA ALA A 656 43.58 9.23 20.60
C ALA A 656 43.86 8.06 21.54
N SER A 657 42.92 7.81 22.45
CA SER A 657 43.04 6.87 23.56
C SER A 657 41.83 5.94 23.64
N ASN A 658 41.95 4.88 24.44
CA ASN A 658 40.89 3.90 24.64
C ASN A 658 40.38 3.23 23.34
N ILE A 659 41.29 3.01 22.39
CA ILE A 659 40.97 2.35 21.12
C ILE A 659 41.00 0.84 21.34
N VAL A 660 40.02 0.13 20.77
CA VAL A 660 39.94 -1.34 20.85
C VAL A 660 39.78 -1.95 19.46
N CYS A 661 40.26 -3.17 19.26
CA CYS A 661 40.25 -3.84 17.96
C CYS A 661 39.56 -5.20 18.02
N GLY A 662 38.52 -5.43 17.23
CA GLY A 662 37.73 -6.66 17.28
C GLY A 662 36.68 -6.83 16.19
N ASP A 663 35.57 -7.51 16.50
CA ASP A 663 34.50 -7.81 15.54
C ASP A 663 33.28 -6.90 15.65
N ALA A 664 32.71 -6.51 14.51
CA ALA A 664 31.53 -5.65 14.43
C ALA A 664 30.32 -6.35 13.78
N TYR A 665 29.13 -6.03 14.28
CA TYR A 665 27.85 -6.59 13.84
C TYR A 665 26.75 -5.53 13.77
N LEU A 666 25.70 -5.84 13.03
CA LEU A 666 24.49 -5.02 12.95
C LEU A 666 23.31 -5.72 13.62
N ILE A 667 22.54 -4.97 14.40
CA ILE A 667 21.19 -5.39 14.85
C ILE A 667 20.19 -4.56 14.05
N ILE A 668 19.28 -5.21 13.34
CA ILE A 668 18.27 -4.57 12.49
C ILE A 668 16.94 -5.31 12.68
N GLY A 669 15.83 -4.61 12.47
CA GLY A 669 14.49 -5.15 12.56
C GLY A 669 13.55 -4.22 13.30
N GLN A 670 12.65 -4.76 14.11
CA GLN A 670 11.67 -3.96 14.84
C GLN A 670 11.85 -3.96 16.36
N SER A 671 10.79 -3.80 17.14
CA SER A 671 10.85 -3.55 18.58
C SER A 671 11.55 -4.66 19.37
N ASN A 672 11.43 -5.93 18.98
CA ASN A 672 12.19 -7.01 19.63
C ASN A 672 13.67 -7.06 19.20
N ALA A 673 14.07 -6.39 18.12
CA ALA A 673 15.47 -6.11 17.82
C ALA A 673 15.99 -4.86 18.56
N VAL A 674 15.14 -3.84 18.76
CA VAL A 674 15.45 -2.68 19.63
C VAL A 674 15.68 -3.14 21.07
N ALA A 675 14.78 -3.98 21.59
CA ALA A 675 14.89 -4.64 22.89
C ALA A 675 15.19 -3.70 24.07
N THR A 676 14.48 -2.57 24.13
CA THR A 676 14.56 -1.59 25.24
C THR A 676 13.39 -1.66 26.20
N ASP A 677 12.32 -2.38 25.85
CA ASP A 677 11.12 -2.56 26.68
C ASP A 677 11.23 -3.81 27.58
N PHE A 678 12.10 -3.74 28.59
CA PHE A 678 12.39 -4.85 29.49
C PHE A 678 12.17 -4.53 30.99
N GLY A 679 11.48 -3.42 31.29
CA GLY A 679 11.23 -2.92 32.65
C GLY A 679 11.80 -1.51 32.89
N VAL A 680 11.64 -0.96 34.10
CA VAL A 680 12.05 0.43 34.43
C VAL A 680 13.55 0.56 34.67
N GLU A 681 14.16 -0.41 35.35
CA GLU A 681 15.59 -0.40 35.66
C GLU A 681 16.40 -1.00 34.51
N ASN A 682 17.60 -0.45 34.26
CA ASN A 682 18.59 -1.08 33.39
C ASN A 682 19.54 -1.93 34.25
N PRO A 683 19.41 -3.26 34.27
CA PRO A 683 20.21 -4.12 35.14
C PRO A 683 21.60 -4.45 34.57
N LEU A 684 21.89 -4.07 33.32
CA LEU A 684 23.14 -4.40 32.65
C LEU A 684 24.12 -3.22 32.74
N MET A 685 25.36 -3.51 33.13
CA MET A 685 26.42 -2.50 33.19
C MET A 685 27.15 -2.40 31.85
N ALA A 686 27.52 -1.18 31.47
CA ALA A 686 28.38 -0.93 30.32
C ALA A 686 29.73 -1.64 30.50
N SER A 687 30.24 -2.24 29.41
CA SER A 687 31.51 -2.97 29.38
C SER A 687 32.57 -2.16 28.64
N HIS A 688 33.81 -2.16 29.15
CA HIS A 688 34.96 -1.61 28.46
C HIS A 688 35.28 -2.29 27.13
N TRP A 689 34.76 -3.50 26.89
CA TRP A 689 35.05 -4.29 25.68
C TRP A 689 33.89 -4.31 24.69
N VAL A 690 32.79 -3.62 25.00
CA VAL A 690 31.62 -3.53 24.12
C VAL A 690 31.44 -2.10 23.67
N ARG A 691 31.53 -1.87 22.35
CA ARG A 691 31.43 -0.56 21.72
C ARG A 691 30.19 -0.45 20.84
N THR A 692 29.82 0.80 20.58
CA THR A 692 28.85 1.17 19.55
C THR A 692 29.14 2.60 19.09
N PHE A 693 28.40 3.07 18.09
CA PHE A 693 28.57 4.39 17.50
C PHE A 693 27.24 5.13 17.33
N GLY A 694 27.18 6.35 17.85
CA GLY A 694 26.07 7.30 17.69
C GLY A 694 24.87 7.03 18.59
N SER A 695 23.66 7.27 18.08
CA SER A 695 22.41 7.05 18.81
C SER A 695 21.38 6.30 17.97
N THR A 696 20.38 5.70 18.62
CA THR A 696 19.18 5.09 17.99
C THR A 696 18.06 6.12 17.73
N ALA A 697 18.33 7.42 17.90
CA ALA A 697 17.34 8.47 17.68
C ALA A 697 16.84 8.51 16.23
N SER A 698 15.56 8.88 16.07
CA SER A 698 14.89 8.96 14.77
C SER A 698 14.90 10.37 14.17
N ASP A 699 15.17 11.40 14.97
CA ASP A 699 15.26 12.77 14.47
C ASP A 699 16.59 13.01 13.70
N PRO A 700 16.61 13.91 12.71
CA PRO A 700 17.77 14.12 11.85
C PRO A 700 19.06 14.56 12.57
N ASP A 701 18.96 15.21 13.73
CA ASP A 701 20.12 15.70 14.48
C ASP A 701 20.67 14.61 15.39
N GLY A 702 19.79 13.95 16.16
CA GLY A 702 20.14 12.83 17.02
C GLY A 702 20.69 11.63 16.24
N SER A 703 20.11 11.32 15.08
CA SER A 703 20.59 10.25 14.19
C SER A 703 21.98 10.52 13.61
N ARG A 704 22.41 11.79 13.56
CA ARG A 704 23.74 12.23 13.11
C ARG A 704 24.75 12.42 14.25
N LEU A 705 24.46 11.90 15.45
CA LEU A 705 25.40 11.95 16.55
C LEU A 705 26.66 11.11 16.24
N MET A 706 27.81 11.76 16.14
CA MET A 706 29.12 11.10 15.99
C MET A 706 29.74 10.85 17.36
N LEU A 707 29.39 9.73 17.99
CA LEU A 707 29.83 9.40 19.34
C LEU A 707 30.32 7.95 19.42
N TRP A 708 31.61 7.76 19.66
CA TRP A 708 32.11 6.48 20.16
C TRP A 708 31.85 6.37 21.66
N GLY A 709 31.29 5.24 22.08
CA GLY A 709 30.97 5.01 23.48
C GLY A 709 30.90 3.53 23.83
N ASN A 710 30.95 3.26 25.13
CA ASN A 710 30.58 1.96 25.66
C ASN A 710 29.10 1.75 25.40
N ALA A 711 28.72 0.56 24.95
CA ALA A 711 27.33 0.28 24.66
C ALA A 711 26.50 0.15 25.95
N GLU A 712 25.24 0.55 25.86
CA GLU A 712 24.23 0.40 26.89
C GLU A 712 23.01 -0.35 26.34
N ALA A 713 22.29 -1.08 27.22
CA ALA A 713 21.05 -1.74 26.82
C ALA A 713 19.92 -0.75 26.54
N ARG A 714 19.84 0.33 27.33
CA ARG A 714 18.91 1.45 27.15
C ARG A 714 19.48 2.71 27.78
N SER A 715 19.44 3.84 27.06
CA SER A 715 19.98 5.12 27.52
C SER A 715 19.12 6.32 27.10
N ALA A 716 19.35 7.48 27.72
CA ALA A 716 18.60 8.69 27.40
C ALA A 716 18.87 9.17 25.96
N GLY A 717 17.80 9.33 25.17
CA GLY A 717 17.90 9.71 23.76
C GLY A 717 18.54 8.65 22.86
N GLY A 718 18.62 7.39 23.32
CA GLY A 718 19.17 6.28 22.53
C GLY A 718 20.68 6.34 22.29
N LYS A 719 21.42 7.16 23.06
CA LYS A 719 22.87 7.35 22.89
C LYS A 719 23.63 6.07 23.24
N SER A 720 24.43 5.56 22.31
CA SER A 720 25.18 4.31 22.50
C SER A 720 24.31 3.10 22.89
N GLU A 721 23.06 3.07 22.44
CA GLU A 721 22.09 2.02 22.77
C GLU A 721 22.17 0.85 21.79
N ILE A 722 22.17 -0.38 22.32
CA ILE A 722 22.17 -1.62 21.51
C ILE A 722 21.11 -2.65 21.90
N GLY A 723 20.27 -2.36 22.90
CA GLY A 723 19.22 -3.28 23.36
C GLY A 723 19.71 -4.35 24.33
N PHE A 724 18.78 -4.98 25.05
CA PHE A 724 19.08 -5.93 26.12
C PHE A 724 19.83 -7.18 25.62
N TRP A 725 19.27 -7.86 24.62
CA TRP A 725 19.90 -9.07 24.09
C TRP A 725 21.16 -8.76 23.30
N GLY A 726 21.28 -7.55 22.73
CA GLY A 726 22.53 -7.06 22.13
C GLY A 726 23.66 -6.99 23.15
N MET A 727 23.41 -6.39 24.32
CA MET A 727 24.37 -6.35 25.43
C MET A 727 24.75 -7.74 25.93
N GLU A 728 23.77 -8.62 26.12
CA GLU A 728 24.02 -9.98 26.61
C GLU A 728 24.79 -10.84 25.60
N LEU A 729 24.50 -10.70 24.30
CA LEU A 729 25.24 -11.38 23.23
C LEU A 729 26.69 -10.88 23.17
N ALA A 730 26.89 -9.56 23.24
CA ALA A 730 28.23 -8.98 23.24
C ALA A 730 29.06 -9.47 24.43
N ARG A 731 28.47 -9.49 25.64
CA ARG A 731 29.11 -10.01 26.85
C ARG A 731 29.58 -11.45 26.65
N ARG A 732 28.71 -12.32 26.14
CA ARG A 732 29.02 -13.74 25.87
C ARG A 732 30.15 -13.91 24.87
N LEU A 733 30.14 -13.12 23.78
CA LEU A 733 31.19 -13.16 22.76
C LEU A 733 32.53 -12.62 23.27
N VAL A 734 32.54 -11.53 24.03
CA VAL A 734 33.76 -11.03 24.71
C VAL A 734 34.32 -12.11 25.63
N GLU A 735 33.47 -12.77 26.42
CA GLU A 735 33.87 -13.80 27.36
C GLU A 735 34.43 -15.05 26.67
N SER A 736 33.79 -15.50 25.59
CA SER A 736 34.18 -16.74 24.90
C SER A 736 35.35 -16.54 23.93
N GLU A 737 35.34 -15.44 23.16
CA GLU A 737 36.30 -15.21 22.09
C GLU A 737 37.49 -14.37 22.52
N LYS A 738 37.42 -13.71 23.69
CA LYS A 738 38.49 -12.84 24.23
C LYS A 738 38.85 -11.69 23.29
N ILE A 739 37.85 -11.12 22.63
CA ILE A 739 38.00 -9.96 21.75
C ILE A 739 36.93 -8.90 22.06
N PRO A 740 37.21 -7.61 21.80
CA PRO A 740 36.22 -6.54 21.82
C PRO A 740 35.12 -6.77 20.78
N ILE A 741 33.89 -6.36 21.10
CA ILE A 741 32.72 -6.50 20.23
C ILE A 741 32.08 -5.13 19.98
N CYS A 742 31.74 -4.83 18.73
CA CYS A 742 30.95 -3.66 18.36
C CYS A 742 29.59 -4.07 17.80
N LEU A 743 28.52 -3.45 18.28
CA LEU A 743 27.17 -3.63 17.76
C LEU A 743 26.59 -2.27 17.41
N ILE A 744 26.09 -2.11 16.19
CA ILE A 744 25.28 -0.92 15.83
C ILE A 744 23.84 -1.39 15.66
N ASN A 745 22.95 -0.90 16.53
CA ASN A 745 21.53 -1.23 16.48
C ASN A 745 20.78 -0.16 15.69
N GLY A 746 20.19 -0.54 14.56
CA GLY A 746 19.36 0.30 13.68
C GLY A 746 17.93 -0.16 13.59
N ALA A 747 17.49 -1.02 14.51
CA ALA A 747 16.11 -1.46 14.58
C ALA A 747 15.17 -0.30 14.97
N VAL A 748 13.91 -0.38 14.54
CA VAL A 748 12.88 0.64 14.81
C VAL A 748 11.56 -0.05 15.14
N GLY A 749 10.97 0.25 16.30
CA GLY A 749 9.73 -0.39 16.74
C GLY A 749 8.53 -0.14 15.80
N GLY A 750 7.66 -1.14 15.66
CA GLY A 750 6.38 -1.00 14.94
C GLY A 750 6.49 -0.92 13.41
N THR A 751 7.60 -1.36 12.83
CA THR A 751 7.85 -1.24 11.37
C THR A 751 7.66 -2.56 10.64
N ARG A 752 7.14 -2.48 9.41
CA ARG A 752 7.12 -3.56 8.41
C ARG A 752 8.40 -3.63 7.59
N ILE A 753 8.66 -4.75 6.92
CA ILE A 753 9.86 -4.97 6.12
C ILE A 753 10.01 -4.01 4.92
N ASP A 754 8.92 -3.52 4.33
CA ASP A 754 8.95 -2.54 3.23
C ASP A 754 9.54 -1.19 3.66
N GLN A 755 9.45 -0.85 4.96
CA GLN A 755 9.99 0.39 5.51
C GLN A 755 11.51 0.32 5.78
N HIS A 756 12.09 -0.89 5.75
CA HIS A 756 13.53 -1.11 5.93
C HIS A 756 14.32 -1.04 4.63
N GLN A 757 13.64 -0.87 3.49
CA GLN A 757 14.30 -0.88 2.18
C GLN A 757 15.26 0.30 2.01
N ARG A 758 16.32 0.05 1.22
CA ARG A 758 17.32 1.06 0.89
C ARG A 758 16.75 2.12 -0.04
N ASN A 759 16.98 3.39 0.26
CA ASN A 759 16.73 4.47 -0.69
C ASN A 759 17.88 4.52 -1.71
N ASN A 760 17.68 3.99 -2.92
CA ASN A 760 18.74 3.94 -3.93
C ASN A 760 19.16 5.31 -4.47
N ALA A 761 18.29 6.34 -4.40
CA ALA A 761 18.63 7.69 -4.82
C ALA A 761 19.49 8.43 -3.77
N ASN A 762 19.28 8.12 -2.49
CA ASN A 762 20.07 8.65 -1.39
C ASN A 762 20.24 7.60 -0.27
N PRO A 763 21.25 6.70 -0.38
CA PRO A 763 21.39 5.56 0.53
C PRO A 763 21.61 5.92 2.00
N THR A 764 22.11 7.13 2.28
CA THR A 764 22.40 7.63 3.63
C THR A 764 21.34 8.62 4.13
N ASP A 765 20.16 8.64 3.50
CA ASP A 765 19.05 9.47 3.91
C ASP A 765 18.59 9.09 5.33
N VAL A 766 18.94 9.92 6.31
CA VAL A 766 18.59 9.73 7.73
C VAL A 766 17.09 9.86 8.01
N GLY A 767 16.29 10.32 7.04
CA GLY A 767 14.82 10.22 7.09
C GLY A 767 14.34 8.76 7.03
N THR A 768 15.13 7.87 6.44
CA THR A 768 14.83 6.44 6.29
C THR A 768 15.51 5.58 7.35
N ILE A 769 14.93 4.42 7.66
CA ILE A 769 15.50 3.46 8.63
C ILE A 769 16.86 2.97 8.15
N TYR A 770 16.92 2.51 6.90
CA TYR A 770 18.14 2.02 6.27
C TYR A 770 19.24 3.10 6.26
N GLY A 771 18.90 4.32 5.85
CA GLY A 771 19.87 5.39 5.71
C GLY A 771 20.48 5.85 7.04
N ARG A 772 19.71 5.85 8.15
CA ARG A 772 20.28 6.08 9.50
C ARG A 772 21.31 5.01 9.89
N GLN A 773 21.01 3.74 9.60
CA GLN A 773 21.95 2.66 9.88
C GLN A 773 23.21 2.79 9.03
N LEU A 774 23.06 2.97 7.71
CA LEU A 774 24.20 3.09 6.80
C LEU A 774 25.06 4.30 7.13
N TRP A 775 24.44 5.46 7.38
CA TRP A 775 25.16 6.67 7.75
C TRP A 775 26.02 6.45 9.00
N ARG A 776 25.47 5.88 10.08
CA ARG A 776 26.24 5.60 11.30
C ARG A 776 27.39 4.63 11.05
N THR A 777 27.15 3.56 10.30
CA THR A 777 28.21 2.59 9.97
C THR A 777 29.32 3.20 9.12
N GLN A 778 28.98 4.10 8.19
CA GLN A 778 29.95 4.84 7.38
C GLN A 778 30.78 5.81 8.23
N GLN A 779 30.15 6.60 9.10
CA GLN A 779 30.87 7.53 9.99
C GLN A 779 31.75 6.78 11.01
N ALA A 780 31.32 5.60 11.45
CA ALA A 780 32.12 4.69 12.27
C ALA A 780 33.27 4.01 11.49
N LYS A 781 33.28 4.13 10.15
CA LYS A 781 34.23 3.46 9.24
C LYS A 781 34.19 1.93 9.33
N LEU A 782 33.03 1.38 9.65
CA LEU A 782 32.83 -0.04 9.89
C LEU A 782 32.18 -0.80 8.72
N THR A 783 31.85 -0.15 7.60
CA THR A 783 31.07 -0.77 6.51
C THR A 783 31.69 -2.08 6.00
N HIS A 784 33.01 -2.15 5.89
CA HIS A 784 33.72 -3.34 5.44
C HIS A 784 34.15 -4.28 6.58
N GLY A 785 33.88 -3.91 7.84
CA GLY A 785 34.18 -4.69 9.03
C GLY A 785 32.99 -5.45 9.62
N ILE A 786 31.78 -5.27 9.07
CA ILE A 786 30.57 -5.96 9.53
C ILE A 786 30.64 -7.44 9.16
N ARG A 787 30.63 -8.31 10.16
CA ARG A 787 30.71 -9.77 9.98
C ARG A 787 29.35 -10.44 9.82
N ALA A 788 28.31 -9.90 10.44
CA ALA A 788 26.97 -10.47 10.39
C ALA A 788 25.88 -9.43 10.63
N VAL A 789 24.69 -9.73 10.11
CA VAL A 789 23.44 -9.00 10.40
C VAL A 789 22.54 -9.90 11.26
N LEU A 790 22.04 -9.32 12.34
CA LEU A 790 21.12 -9.94 13.28
C LEU A 790 19.73 -9.30 13.06
N TRP A 791 18.82 -10.06 12.47
CA TRP A 791 17.51 -9.61 12.02
C TRP A 791 16.38 -10.20 12.87
N HIS A 792 15.65 -9.34 13.59
CA HIS A 792 14.38 -9.74 14.23
C HIS A 792 13.26 -8.81 13.82
N GLN A 793 12.39 -9.29 12.95
CA GLN A 793 11.25 -8.55 12.44
C GLN A 793 10.18 -9.49 11.89
N GLY A 794 8.96 -8.99 11.82
CA GLY A 794 7.83 -9.63 11.14
C GLY A 794 6.52 -9.39 11.86
N GLU A 795 6.54 -8.96 13.13
CA GLU A 795 5.32 -8.83 13.91
C GLU A 795 4.33 -7.85 13.25
N ASN A 796 4.83 -6.80 12.57
CA ASN A 796 3.96 -5.86 11.85
C ASN A 796 3.54 -6.32 10.44
N ASP A 797 4.20 -7.34 9.87
CA ASP A 797 3.86 -7.92 8.57
C ASP A 797 2.84 -9.08 8.66
N GLN A 798 2.42 -9.42 9.88
CA GLN A 798 1.29 -10.32 10.11
C GLN A 798 -0.04 -9.68 9.71
N GLY A 799 -0.13 -8.35 9.71
CA GLY A 799 -1.38 -7.63 9.45
C GLY A 799 -1.75 -7.57 7.97
N ALA A 800 -2.96 -7.07 7.71
CA ALA A 800 -3.45 -6.82 6.36
C ALA A 800 -2.85 -5.57 5.71
N ASP A 801 -1.87 -4.89 6.33
CA ASP A 801 -1.34 -3.59 5.87
C ASP A 801 -0.14 -3.71 4.92
N GLY A 802 -0.11 -4.76 4.08
CA GLY A 802 0.96 -4.94 3.10
C GLY A 802 0.96 -3.84 2.04
N PRO A 803 2.13 -3.49 1.45
CA PRO A 803 2.25 -2.35 0.53
C PRO A 803 1.50 -2.52 -0.80
N THR A 804 1.10 -3.75 -1.15
CA THR A 804 0.29 -4.08 -2.33
C THR A 804 -1.22 -4.02 -2.07
N GLY A 805 -1.63 -3.65 -0.85
CA GLY A 805 -3.00 -3.84 -0.38
C GLY A 805 -3.34 -5.29 -0.03
N GLY A 806 -2.35 -6.19 0.06
CA GLY A 806 -2.53 -7.55 0.56
C GLY A 806 -2.05 -7.71 2.00
N TYR A 807 -1.94 -8.94 2.49
CA TYR A 807 -1.27 -9.19 3.77
C TYR A 807 0.25 -8.98 3.64
N GLY A 808 0.92 -8.54 4.72
CA GLY A 808 2.37 -8.27 4.69
C GLY A 808 3.22 -9.48 4.25
N TYR A 809 2.81 -10.69 4.64
CA TYR A 809 3.53 -11.92 4.29
C TYR A 809 3.67 -12.16 2.77
N GLU A 810 2.75 -11.64 1.95
CA GLU A 810 2.72 -11.89 0.50
C GLU A 810 3.95 -11.31 -0.21
N THR A 811 4.52 -10.23 0.33
CA THR A 811 5.68 -9.53 -0.25
C THR A 811 6.96 -9.69 0.56
N TYR A 812 6.86 -10.26 1.77
CA TYR A 812 7.97 -10.36 2.73
C TYR A 812 9.20 -11.07 2.17
N ARG A 813 9.02 -12.18 1.42
CA ARG A 813 10.13 -12.93 0.82
C ARG A 813 10.99 -12.04 -0.08
N GLN A 814 10.35 -11.30 -0.98
CA GLN A 814 11.07 -10.48 -1.95
C GLN A 814 11.77 -9.31 -1.25
N PHE A 815 11.08 -8.61 -0.34
CA PHE A 815 11.68 -7.52 0.42
C PHE A 815 12.84 -7.95 1.30
N PHE A 816 12.83 -9.17 1.84
CA PHE A 816 13.98 -9.70 2.56
C PHE A 816 15.17 -9.95 1.62
N VAL A 817 14.94 -10.51 0.43
CA VAL A 817 15.99 -10.73 -0.57
C VAL A 817 16.61 -9.41 -1.03
N ASP A 818 15.78 -8.40 -1.32
CA ASP A 818 16.23 -7.07 -1.76
C ASP A 818 17.01 -6.33 -0.65
N LEU A 819 16.54 -6.46 0.59
CA LEU A 819 17.22 -5.91 1.76
C LEU A 819 18.57 -6.60 2.01
N ALA A 820 18.62 -7.92 1.89
CA ALA A 820 19.87 -8.67 2.01
C ALA A 820 20.86 -8.34 0.88
N ALA A 821 20.36 -8.12 -0.35
CA ALA A 821 21.18 -7.63 -1.46
C ALA A 821 21.77 -6.24 -1.15
N SER A 822 20.94 -5.34 -0.63
CA SER A 822 21.36 -4.00 -0.20
C SER A 822 22.41 -4.06 0.91
N TRP A 823 22.21 -4.89 1.94
CA TRP A 823 23.22 -5.12 2.97
C TRP A 823 24.51 -5.66 2.39
N LYS A 824 24.44 -6.61 1.46
CA LYS A 824 25.66 -7.19 0.85
C LYS A 824 26.39 -6.19 -0.05
N GLU A 825 25.69 -5.22 -0.63
CA GLU A 825 26.29 -4.12 -1.38
C GLU A 825 27.05 -3.17 -0.45
N ASP A 826 26.40 -2.67 0.60
CA ASP A 826 26.97 -1.65 1.49
C ASP A 826 27.91 -2.26 2.56
N TYR A 827 27.78 -3.56 2.83
CA TYR A 827 28.58 -4.35 3.79
C TYR A 827 29.12 -5.63 3.12
N PRO A 828 30.11 -5.50 2.22
CA PRO A 828 30.52 -6.58 1.32
C PRO A 828 31.06 -7.83 2.04
N ASN A 829 31.58 -7.66 3.26
CA ASN A 829 32.22 -8.73 4.02
C ASN A 829 31.29 -9.45 5.01
N ILE A 830 29.97 -9.22 4.96
CA ILE A 830 29.02 -10.03 5.74
C ILE A 830 29.23 -11.51 5.43
N GLN A 831 29.42 -12.30 6.49
CA GLN A 831 29.68 -13.73 6.40
C GLN A 831 28.44 -14.56 6.71
N HIS A 832 27.49 -14.03 7.50
CA HIS A 832 26.26 -14.74 7.87
C HIS A 832 25.10 -13.79 8.18
N TYR A 833 23.88 -14.23 7.89
CA TYR A 833 22.64 -13.60 8.32
C TYR A 833 21.96 -14.47 9.38
N TYR A 834 21.59 -13.88 10.51
CA TYR A 834 20.81 -14.56 11.54
C TYR A 834 19.45 -13.91 11.63
N ALA A 835 18.41 -14.64 11.21
CA ALA A 835 17.03 -14.21 11.32
C ALA A 835 16.33 -14.94 12.47
N PHE A 836 15.27 -14.35 13.00
CA PHE A 836 14.36 -15.02 13.93
C PHE A 836 13.02 -15.29 13.26
N GLN A 837 12.47 -16.49 13.46
CA GLN A 837 11.06 -16.75 13.19
C GLN A 837 10.24 -16.24 14.39
N ILE A 838 9.24 -15.39 14.11
CA ILE A 838 8.35 -14.87 15.16
C ILE A 838 7.46 -15.98 15.73
N TRP A 839 6.88 -15.75 16.90
CA TRP A 839 5.91 -16.67 17.51
C TRP A 839 4.47 -16.36 17.05
N PRO A 840 3.53 -17.31 17.19
CA PRO A 840 2.15 -17.12 16.75
C PRO A 840 1.47 -15.92 17.43
N LYS A 841 0.75 -15.11 16.65
CA LYS A 841 0.09 -13.85 17.06
C LYS A 841 0.96 -12.91 17.90
N SER A 842 2.24 -12.81 17.59
CA SER A 842 3.12 -11.82 18.21
C SER A 842 2.52 -10.41 18.11
N CYS A 843 2.49 -9.66 19.21
CA CYS A 843 1.82 -8.35 19.30
C CYS A 843 0.33 -8.32 18.88
N SER A 844 -0.36 -9.47 18.81
CA SER A 844 -1.76 -9.59 18.40
C SER A 844 -2.08 -9.04 17.00
N MET A 845 -1.10 -9.00 16.10
CA MET A 845 -1.26 -8.41 14.75
C MET A 845 -1.78 -9.40 13.69
N GLY A 846 -1.66 -10.70 13.92
CA GLY A 846 -2.12 -11.73 12.98
C GLY A 846 -3.64 -11.85 12.89
N ILE A 847 -4.17 -11.85 11.66
CA ILE A 847 -5.61 -11.96 11.35
C ILE A 847 -5.82 -13.16 10.42
N ASN A 848 -6.78 -14.03 10.73
CA ASN A 848 -7.18 -15.15 9.88
C ASN A 848 -6.02 -16.05 9.39
N GLY A 849 -5.01 -16.31 10.24
CA GLY A 849 -3.88 -17.20 9.93
C GLY A 849 -2.75 -16.56 9.09
N SER A 850 -2.83 -15.28 8.77
CA SER A 850 -1.75 -14.52 8.10
C SER A 850 -0.38 -14.65 8.79
N ASP A 851 -0.34 -14.76 10.12
CA ASP A 851 0.89 -14.98 10.86
C ASP A 851 1.45 -16.41 10.70
N ASN A 852 0.60 -17.40 10.43
CA ASN A 852 1.05 -18.75 10.07
C ASN A 852 1.81 -18.71 8.73
N HIS A 853 1.26 -18.02 7.73
CA HIS A 853 1.89 -17.84 6.43
C HIS A 853 3.20 -17.03 6.52
N LEU A 854 3.23 -15.95 7.30
CA LEU A 854 4.47 -15.19 7.51
C LEU A 854 5.58 -16.06 8.12
N ARG A 855 5.25 -16.85 9.14
CA ARG A 855 6.22 -17.76 9.76
C ARG A 855 6.72 -18.81 8.76
N GLU A 856 5.87 -19.32 7.87
CA GLU A 856 6.31 -20.21 6.78
C GLU A 856 7.27 -19.52 5.81
N VAL A 857 7.01 -18.26 5.44
CA VAL A 857 7.95 -17.46 4.65
C VAL A 857 9.30 -17.35 5.36
N GLN A 858 9.31 -16.95 6.64
CA GLN A 858 10.53 -16.81 7.44
C GLN A 858 11.32 -18.13 7.52
N ARG A 859 10.64 -19.27 7.75
CA ARG A 859 11.26 -20.60 7.84
C ARG A 859 11.97 -21.03 6.57
N THR A 860 11.45 -20.61 5.43
CA THR A 860 11.90 -21.06 4.11
C THR A 860 12.93 -20.15 3.45
N LEU A 861 13.15 -18.93 3.98
CA LEU A 861 14.23 -18.04 3.54
C LEU A 861 15.60 -18.72 3.39
N PRO A 862 16.08 -19.57 4.31
CA PRO A 862 17.37 -20.25 4.17
C PRO A 862 17.55 -21.04 2.88
N LYS A 863 16.46 -21.45 2.20
CA LYS A 863 16.56 -22.16 0.91
C LYS A 863 17.19 -21.32 -0.20
N LEU A 864 17.18 -20.00 -0.06
CA LEU A 864 17.68 -19.05 -1.08
C LEU A 864 19.13 -18.63 -0.85
N PHE A 865 19.71 -18.91 0.33
CA PHE A 865 20.99 -18.39 0.77
C PHE A 865 21.93 -19.51 1.20
N SER A 866 23.23 -19.34 0.97
CA SER A 866 24.24 -20.25 1.52
C SER A 866 24.57 -19.95 2.98
N ASN A 867 24.42 -18.69 3.43
CA ASN A 867 24.79 -18.25 4.78
C ASN A 867 23.66 -17.49 5.49
N LEU A 868 22.50 -18.12 5.62
CA LEU A 868 21.38 -17.61 6.42
C LEU A 868 20.85 -18.70 7.34
N SER A 869 20.74 -18.38 8.63
CA SER A 869 20.12 -19.25 9.64
C SER A 869 18.90 -18.58 10.24
N VAL A 870 17.89 -19.38 10.58
CA VAL A 870 16.65 -18.92 11.24
C VAL A 870 16.57 -19.57 12.62
N MET A 871 16.55 -18.74 13.66
CA MET A 871 16.36 -19.15 15.05
C MET A 871 14.88 -19.11 15.43
N SER A 872 14.43 -20.11 16.18
CA SER A 872 13.08 -20.14 16.72
C SER A 872 12.99 -19.26 17.95
N THR A 873 11.96 -18.42 18.03
CA THR A 873 11.61 -17.69 19.27
C THR A 873 10.67 -18.49 20.18
N LEU A 874 10.22 -19.66 19.73
CA LEU A 874 9.41 -20.57 20.54
C LEU A 874 10.23 -21.19 21.67
N GLY A 875 9.55 -21.50 22.78
CA GLY A 875 10.17 -22.12 23.95
C GLY A 875 10.95 -21.15 24.84
N ILE A 876 11.06 -19.87 24.47
CA ILE A 876 11.69 -18.85 25.32
C ILE A 876 10.84 -18.63 26.58
N LYS A 877 11.49 -18.70 27.75
CA LYS A 877 10.86 -18.52 29.07
C LYS A 877 11.61 -17.44 29.86
N PRO A 878 10.92 -16.44 30.45
CA PRO A 878 9.48 -16.19 30.34
C PRO A 878 9.08 -15.79 28.91
N PRO A 879 7.86 -16.15 28.46
CA PRO A 879 7.40 -15.82 27.12
C PRO A 879 7.17 -14.30 26.97
N GLY A 880 7.15 -13.84 25.73
CA GLY A 880 6.75 -12.47 25.36
C GLY A 880 5.25 -12.38 25.06
N GLY A 881 4.67 -11.21 25.30
CA GLY A 881 3.36 -10.83 24.77
C GLY A 881 3.52 -10.15 23.40
N CYS A 882 3.82 -8.86 23.42
CA CYS A 882 4.40 -8.15 22.27
C CYS A 882 5.93 -8.05 22.38
N HIS A 883 6.45 -7.74 23.58
CA HIS A 883 7.88 -7.70 23.89
C HIS A 883 8.24 -8.76 24.93
N PHE A 884 9.49 -9.20 24.93
CA PHE A 884 10.01 -10.12 25.94
C PHE A 884 10.51 -9.36 27.18
N PRO A 885 10.36 -9.92 28.39
CA PRO A 885 11.05 -9.39 29.56
C PRO A 885 12.57 -9.63 29.44
N ALA A 886 13.36 -8.94 30.27
CA ALA A 886 14.82 -9.06 30.34
C ALA A 886 15.35 -10.51 30.28
N LYS A 887 14.78 -11.42 31.07
CA LYS A 887 15.17 -12.84 31.06
C LYS A 887 14.85 -13.55 29.74
N GLY A 888 13.76 -13.19 29.08
CA GLY A 888 13.42 -13.71 27.75
C GLY A 888 14.38 -13.17 26.68
N TYR A 889 14.75 -11.89 26.74
CA TYR A 889 15.78 -11.34 25.85
C TYR A 889 17.17 -11.97 26.10
N ALA A 890 17.52 -12.33 27.34
CA ALA A 890 18.77 -13.06 27.59
C ALA A 890 18.82 -14.42 26.86
N GLU A 891 17.67 -15.08 26.65
CA GLU A 891 17.59 -16.33 25.89
C GLU A 891 17.88 -16.13 24.40
N PHE A 892 17.53 -14.98 23.80
CA PHE A 892 17.90 -14.67 22.40
C PHE A 892 19.41 -14.76 22.22
N ALA A 893 20.15 -14.11 23.14
CA ALA A 893 21.61 -14.14 23.14
C ALA A 893 22.17 -15.55 23.40
N ARG A 894 21.57 -16.31 24.33
CA ARG A 894 21.98 -17.71 24.61
C ARG A 894 21.80 -18.60 23.38
N LEU A 895 20.73 -18.42 22.63
CA LEU A 895 20.42 -19.21 21.43
C LEU A 895 21.34 -18.86 20.24
N LEU A 896 21.63 -17.58 20.01
CA LEU A 896 22.48 -17.15 18.91
C LEU A 896 23.97 -17.45 19.13
N HIS A 897 24.44 -17.34 20.37
CA HIS A 897 25.87 -17.43 20.70
C HIS A 897 26.58 -18.66 20.13
N PRO A 898 26.11 -19.91 20.35
CA PRO A 898 26.78 -21.10 19.79
C PRO A 898 26.77 -21.14 18.26
N MET A 899 25.71 -20.65 17.60
CA MET A 899 25.66 -20.57 16.13
C MET A 899 26.72 -19.61 15.59
N MET A 900 26.92 -18.47 16.26
CA MET A 900 27.95 -17.51 15.89
C MET A 900 29.35 -18.07 16.13
N GLN A 901 29.57 -18.78 17.24
CA GLN A 901 30.83 -19.46 17.50
C GLN A 901 31.19 -20.47 16.40
N GLN A 902 30.21 -21.25 15.93
CA GLN A 902 30.43 -22.21 14.86
C GLN A 902 30.65 -21.54 13.50
N HIS A 903 29.73 -20.66 13.06
CA HIS A 903 29.76 -20.11 11.70
C HIS A 903 30.84 -19.04 11.53
N LEU A 904 31.03 -18.18 12.54
CA LEU A 904 31.94 -17.03 12.44
C LEU A 904 33.30 -17.29 13.10
N TYR A 905 33.35 -18.02 14.20
CA TYR A 905 34.61 -18.24 14.93
C TYR A 905 35.19 -19.64 14.70
N HIS A 906 34.52 -20.47 13.90
CA HIS A 906 34.94 -21.81 13.52
C HIS A 906 35.26 -22.68 14.74
N ARG A 907 34.53 -22.47 15.85
CA ARG A 907 34.64 -23.30 17.04
C ARG A 907 33.97 -24.64 16.76
N HIS A 908 34.68 -25.71 17.07
CA HIS A 908 34.07 -27.03 17.11
C HIS A 908 33.22 -27.13 18.37
N LEU A 909 31.91 -27.22 18.19
CA LEU A 909 30.94 -27.40 19.26
C LEU A 909 30.19 -28.71 19.01
N ASP A 910 29.99 -29.51 20.06
CA ASP A 910 29.28 -30.78 19.94
C ASP A 910 27.76 -30.56 19.85
N GLY A 911 27.10 -31.25 18.91
CA GLY A 911 25.65 -31.17 18.71
C GLY A 911 25.21 -30.19 17.62
N SER A 912 23.89 -30.12 17.40
CA SER A 912 23.26 -29.20 16.44
C SER A 912 22.68 -28.00 17.16
N PHE A 913 22.92 -26.80 16.63
CA PHE A 913 22.41 -25.53 17.18
C PHE A 913 21.32 -24.90 16.31
N ASP A 914 20.94 -25.60 15.23
CA ASP A 914 19.81 -25.22 14.40
C ASP A 914 18.51 -25.76 15.01
N PRO A 915 17.45 -24.94 15.08
CA PRO A 915 16.11 -25.45 15.34
C PRO A 915 15.72 -26.55 14.33
N PRO A 916 15.03 -27.62 14.74
CA PRO A 916 14.47 -28.57 13.79
C PRO A 916 13.56 -27.85 12.77
N ASN A 917 13.87 -28.03 11.49
CA ASN A 917 13.15 -27.42 10.37
C ASN A 917 12.62 -28.50 9.44
N LEU A 918 11.33 -28.47 9.10
CA LEU A 918 10.70 -29.45 8.22
C LEU A 918 11.29 -29.39 6.80
N LYS A 919 11.81 -30.52 6.32
CA LYS A 919 12.34 -30.69 4.96
C LYS A 919 11.26 -31.15 3.98
N GLY A 920 10.37 -32.02 4.42
CA GLY A 920 9.25 -32.51 3.61
C GLY A 920 8.22 -33.27 4.43
N ALA A 921 7.06 -33.45 3.84
CA ALA A 921 5.97 -34.27 4.35
C ALA A 921 5.48 -35.19 3.23
N SER A 922 5.25 -36.47 3.53
CA SER A 922 4.70 -37.41 2.56
C SER A 922 3.77 -38.42 3.21
N PHE A 923 2.83 -38.95 2.44
CA PHE A 923 2.10 -40.15 2.85
C PHE A 923 3.07 -41.34 2.91
N THR A 924 2.86 -42.27 3.84
CA THR A 924 3.68 -43.49 3.90
C THR A 924 3.20 -44.55 2.90
N SER A 925 1.94 -44.48 2.49
CA SER A 925 1.33 -45.39 1.51
C SER A 925 0.18 -44.72 0.75
N SER A 926 -0.29 -45.39 -0.31
CA SER A 926 -1.47 -44.98 -1.08
C SER A 926 -2.79 -45.03 -0.28
N GLN A 927 -2.79 -45.62 0.92
CA GLN A 927 -3.97 -45.62 1.81
C GLN A 927 -4.20 -44.25 2.45
N ARG A 928 -3.17 -43.38 2.48
CA ARG A 928 -3.25 -42.01 3.01
C ARG A 928 -3.82 -41.90 4.43
N ASP A 929 -3.53 -42.88 5.27
CA ASP A 929 -3.95 -42.95 6.68
C ASP A 929 -2.77 -42.72 7.65
N GLU A 930 -1.61 -42.36 7.12
CA GLU A 930 -0.38 -42.11 7.85
C GLU A 930 0.56 -41.18 7.05
N LEU A 931 1.19 -40.24 7.77
CA LEU A 931 2.15 -39.28 7.25
C LEU A 931 3.52 -39.50 7.87
N ILE A 932 4.57 -39.25 7.10
CA ILE A 932 5.93 -39.09 7.61
C ILE A 932 6.42 -37.67 7.34
N LEU A 933 6.96 -37.04 8.39
CA LEU A 933 7.53 -35.69 8.36
C LEU A 933 9.04 -35.81 8.58
N GLU A 934 9.83 -35.31 7.63
CA GLU A 934 11.29 -35.29 7.72
C GLU A 934 11.78 -33.93 8.20
N PHE A 935 12.59 -33.90 9.27
CA PHE A 935 13.19 -32.68 9.82
C PHE A 935 14.70 -32.62 9.56
N SER A 936 15.27 -31.42 9.67
CA SER A 936 16.73 -31.20 9.59
C SER A 936 17.53 -31.85 10.71
N ASN A 937 16.92 -32.04 11.86
CA ASN A 937 17.54 -32.49 13.11
C ASN A 937 16.66 -33.56 13.75
N HIS A 938 17.21 -34.31 14.69
CA HIS A 938 16.44 -35.23 15.52
C HIS A 938 15.39 -34.49 16.35
N VAL A 939 14.21 -35.09 16.51
CA VAL A 939 13.07 -34.51 17.21
C VAL A 939 12.48 -35.47 18.22
N GLU A 940 11.92 -34.92 19.29
CA GLU A 940 11.27 -35.67 20.36
C GLU A 940 9.75 -35.57 20.24
N TRP A 941 9.07 -36.72 20.17
CA TRP A 941 7.61 -36.79 20.16
C TRP A 941 7.03 -36.84 21.57
N LYS A 942 5.92 -36.13 21.77
CA LYS A 942 5.06 -36.21 22.96
C LYS A 942 3.60 -36.31 22.50
N ASP A 943 2.82 -37.21 23.10
CA ASP A 943 1.42 -37.42 22.69
C ASP A 943 0.53 -36.19 22.86
N SER A 944 0.91 -35.24 23.72
CA SER A 944 0.25 -33.94 23.82
C SER A 944 0.31 -33.13 22.52
N LEU A 945 1.24 -33.41 21.61
CA LEU A 945 1.44 -32.69 20.35
C LEU A 945 0.41 -33.02 19.28
N VAL A 946 -0.40 -34.08 19.44
CA VAL A 946 -1.42 -34.50 18.44
C VAL A 946 -2.27 -33.31 17.98
N ASN A 947 -2.73 -32.47 18.92
CA ASN A 947 -3.60 -31.33 18.62
C ASN A 947 -2.86 -30.09 18.09
N GLN A 948 -1.55 -30.18 17.83
CA GLN A 948 -0.75 -29.08 17.26
C GLN A 948 -0.45 -29.28 15.77
N PHE A 949 -0.85 -30.41 15.18
CA PHE A 949 -0.72 -30.70 13.75
C PHE A 949 -2.10 -30.70 13.08
N HIS A 950 -2.23 -29.92 12.02
CA HIS A 950 -3.48 -29.68 11.32
C HIS A 950 -3.30 -30.00 9.84
N LEU A 951 -4.22 -30.78 9.28
CA LEU A 951 -4.32 -31.01 7.85
C LEU A 951 -5.46 -30.12 7.31
N ASP A 952 -5.41 -29.74 6.03
CA ASP A 952 -6.54 -29.08 5.38
C ASP A 952 -7.79 -29.98 5.41
N GLY A 953 -8.97 -29.38 5.47
CA GLY A 953 -10.23 -30.12 5.57
C GLY A 953 -10.66 -30.39 7.03
N PRO A 954 -11.20 -31.58 7.37
CA PRO A 954 -11.76 -31.85 8.69
C PRO A 954 -10.76 -31.60 9.83
N ALA A 955 -11.25 -31.06 10.95
CA ALA A 955 -10.42 -30.85 12.14
C ALA A 955 -10.06 -32.18 12.83
N MET A 956 -8.96 -32.18 13.60
CA MET A 956 -8.51 -33.29 14.46
C MET A 956 -8.32 -34.63 13.72
N GLN A 957 -7.65 -34.58 12.56
CA GLN A 957 -7.35 -35.79 11.77
C GLN A 957 -6.23 -36.65 12.37
N VAL A 958 -5.27 -36.05 13.09
CA VAL A 958 -4.15 -36.77 13.71
C VAL A 958 -4.62 -37.42 15.02
N VAL A 959 -4.27 -38.69 15.24
CA VAL A 959 -4.67 -39.46 16.44
C VAL A 959 -3.48 -39.76 17.35
N THR A 960 -2.33 -40.09 16.77
CA THR A 960 -1.10 -40.37 17.50
C THR A 960 0.10 -40.08 16.60
N GLY A 961 1.28 -40.01 17.19
CA GLY A 961 2.51 -39.91 16.44
C GLY A 961 3.65 -40.64 17.14
N SER A 962 4.79 -40.72 16.46
CA SER A 962 6.03 -41.21 17.03
C SER A 962 7.20 -40.54 16.32
N ALA A 963 8.32 -40.36 17.02
CA ALA A 963 9.55 -39.87 16.42
C ALA A 963 10.61 -40.96 16.42
N LYS A 964 11.37 -41.04 15.31
CA LYS A 964 12.57 -41.87 15.19
C LYS A 964 13.65 -41.09 14.46
N GLY A 965 14.67 -40.65 15.20
CA GLY A 965 15.69 -39.73 14.66
C GLY A 965 15.04 -38.42 14.21
N ASN A 966 15.26 -38.05 12.95
CA ASN A 966 14.70 -36.84 12.34
C ASN A 966 13.33 -37.03 11.67
N HIS A 967 12.69 -38.19 11.84
CA HIS A 967 11.38 -38.46 11.25
C HIS A 967 10.28 -38.48 12.32
N VAL A 968 9.16 -37.82 12.05
CA VAL A 968 7.91 -37.95 12.82
C VAL A 968 6.87 -38.65 11.97
N THR A 969 6.39 -39.80 12.42
CA THR A 969 5.27 -40.50 11.80
C THR A 969 3.98 -40.12 12.52
N LEU A 970 2.99 -39.61 11.80
CA LEU A 970 1.67 -39.26 12.31
C LEU A 970 0.62 -40.24 11.79
N LYS A 971 -0.12 -40.88 12.71
CA LYS A 971 -1.24 -41.74 12.36
C LYS A 971 -2.53 -40.94 12.29
N LEU A 972 -3.27 -41.09 11.20
CA LEU A 972 -4.54 -40.41 10.98
C LEU A 972 -5.71 -41.29 11.41
N LYS A 973 -6.84 -40.63 11.74
CA LYS A 973 -8.07 -41.30 12.15
C LYS A 973 -8.64 -42.20 11.05
N GLU A 974 -8.55 -41.75 9.81
CA GLU A 974 -8.99 -42.43 8.60
C GLU A 974 -8.19 -41.91 7.40
N SER A 975 -8.34 -42.56 6.24
CA SER A 975 -7.76 -42.10 4.98
C SER A 975 -8.21 -40.67 4.63
N THR A 976 -7.28 -39.83 4.18
CA THR A 976 -7.57 -38.41 3.90
C THR A 976 -7.32 -37.99 2.46
N THR A 977 -8.02 -36.93 2.04
CA THR A 977 -7.78 -36.22 0.77
C THR A 977 -7.04 -34.90 0.95
N SER A 978 -6.67 -34.58 2.20
CA SER A 978 -5.85 -33.42 2.56
C SER A 978 -4.58 -33.37 1.73
N LYS A 979 -4.19 -32.16 1.35
CA LYS A 979 -3.02 -31.89 0.49
C LYS A 979 -1.89 -31.19 1.23
N THR A 980 -2.16 -30.68 2.43
CA THR A 980 -1.26 -29.81 3.17
C THR A 980 -1.27 -30.12 4.65
N ILE A 981 -0.18 -29.76 5.34
CA ILE A 981 -0.05 -29.88 6.78
C ILE A 981 0.54 -28.60 7.38
N THR A 982 0.02 -28.24 8.55
CA THR A 982 0.40 -27.09 9.36
C THR A 982 0.77 -27.54 10.77
N TYR A 983 1.86 -27.01 11.32
CA TYR A 983 2.28 -27.19 12.70
C TYR A 983 2.22 -25.85 13.45
N LEU A 984 1.46 -25.84 14.56
CA LEU A 984 1.14 -24.67 15.38
C LEU A 984 0.35 -23.59 14.64
N ASP A 985 -0.94 -23.86 14.42
CA ASP A 985 -1.91 -22.84 14.01
C ASP A 985 -2.14 -21.81 15.14
N SER A 986 -1.93 -20.54 14.83
CA SER A 986 -2.05 -19.43 15.78
C SER A 986 -3.44 -19.24 16.38
N ALA A 987 -4.48 -19.82 15.77
CA ALA A 987 -5.82 -19.81 16.33
C ALA A 987 -5.94 -20.68 17.60
N ASN A 988 -5.17 -21.78 17.71
CA ASN A 988 -5.39 -22.83 18.72
C ASN A 988 -4.10 -23.38 19.36
N TRP A 989 -3.00 -22.63 19.31
CA TRP A 989 -1.69 -23.08 19.82
C TRP A 989 -1.54 -22.99 21.35
N ASN A 990 -0.59 -23.75 21.90
CA ASN A 990 -0.22 -23.68 23.32
C ASN A 990 1.31 -23.47 23.50
N PRO A 991 1.77 -22.39 24.17
CA PRO A 991 3.19 -22.07 24.35
C PRO A 991 3.97 -23.03 25.26
N ASP A 992 3.29 -23.95 25.96
CA ASP A 992 3.90 -25.00 26.78
C ASP A 992 3.94 -26.36 26.06
N ASN A 993 3.32 -26.48 24.88
CA ASN A 993 3.19 -27.73 24.14
C ASN A 993 3.81 -27.62 22.75
N LEU A 994 5.14 -27.72 22.71
CA LEU A 994 5.95 -27.52 21.50
C LEU A 994 6.74 -28.78 21.15
N LEU A 995 7.01 -28.97 19.86
CA LEU A 995 7.91 -29.98 19.34
C LEU A 995 9.33 -29.47 19.57
N TYR A 996 10.15 -30.27 20.23
CA TYR A 996 11.55 -29.95 20.49
C TYR A 996 12.46 -30.90 19.75
N GLY A 997 13.63 -30.40 19.37
CA GLY A 997 14.75 -31.24 18.98
C GLY A 997 15.39 -31.89 20.20
N GLU A 998 16.13 -32.98 19.99
CA GLU A 998 17.00 -33.57 21.03
C GLU A 998 18.07 -32.57 21.52
N ASN A 999 18.32 -31.51 20.74
CA ASN A 999 19.17 -30.37 21.13
C ASN A 999 18.48 -29.34 22.05
N GLY A 1000 17.23 -29.59 22.46
CA GLY A 1000 16.48 -28.71 23.35
C GLY A 1000 15.94 -27.43 22.68
N LEU A 1001 16.04 -27.30 21.36
CA LEU A 1001 15.49 -26.17 20.60
C LEU A 1001 14.09 -26.48 20.09
N ALA A 1002 13.16 -25.53 20.22
CA ALA A 1002 11.83 -25.66 19.66
C ALA A 1002 11.90 -25.66 18.13
N ALA A 1003 11.17 -26.57 17.49
CA ALA A 1003 11.09 -26.65 16.03
C ALA A 1003 10.51 -25.37 15.42
N LEU A 1004 10.94 -25.04 14.20
CA LEU A 1004 10.32 -23.96 13.43
C LEU A 1004 8.92 -24.39 13.00
N THR A 1005 7.99 -23.45 13.02
CA THR A 1005 6.60 -23.68 12.63
C THR A 1005 6.42 -23.60 11.14
N PHE A 1006 5.48 -24.36 10.61
CA PHE A 1006 5.21 -24.41 9.17
C PHE A 1006 3.71 -24.36 8.89
N CYS A 1007 3.36 -23.78 7.75
CA CYS A 1007 1.97 -23.56 7.33
C CYS A 1007 1.77 -24.07 5.91
N ASP A 1008 0.67 -24.79 5.69
CA ASP A 1008 0.19 -25.29 4.40
C ASP A 1008 1.27 -25.99 3.57
N VAL A 1009 2.15 -26.75 4.23
CA VAL A 1009 3.23 -27.46 3.55
C VAL A 1009 2.62 -28.60 2.73
N PRO A 1010 2.92 -28.69 1.42
CA PRO A 1010 2.39 -29.76 0.58
C PRO A 1010 2.81 -31.15 1.06
N ILE A 1011 1.84 -32.06 1.08
CA ILE A 1011 2.05 -33.48 1.35
C ILE A 1011 2.31 -34.18 0.02
N GLN A 1012 3.47 -34.82 -0.10
CA GLN A 1012 3.85 -35.58 -1.28
C GLN A 1012 3.29 -37.00 -1.24
N GLU A 1013 3.00 -37.58 -2.40
CA GLU A 1013 2.82 -39.03 -2.51
C GLU A 1013 4.17 -39.72 -2.26
N ASN A 1014 4.16 -40.87 -1.58
CA ASN A 1014 5.37 -41.67 -1.50
C ASN A 1014 5.80 -42.10 -2.92
N LYS A 1015 7.09 -41.96 -3.24
CA LYS A 1015 7.65 -42.44 -4.51
C LYS A 1015 7.86 -43.94 -4.50
#